data_AF-A0AAR2LM82-F1
#
_entry.id   AF-A0AAR2LM82-F1
#
_cell.length_a   1.000
_cell.length_b   1.000
_cell.length_c   1.000
_cell.angle_alpha   90.00
_cell.angle_beta   90.00
_cell.angle_gamma   90.00
#
_symmetry.space_group_name_H-M   'P 1'
#
loop_
_entity.id
_entity.type
_entity.pdbx_description
1 polymer ?
#
loop_
_entity_poly.entity_id
_entity_poly.type
_entity_poly.pdbx_seq_one_letter_code
_entity_poly.pdbx_strand_id
1 'polypeptide(L)'
;MIRSCKLSLCLSRSGCPVSEEEPEEWLPEVKEKTKGRGRLKKDEAAEKKPAVKRAAKPKEPKPKAVRKPRAPRATKVKKAVDEKKEDEKNEGIVPQVESLHEVKVKEECCLMLENVSAANCCVFQRQSFSMDQAFSISTATTGVLLGEEPSSSKPTSMVKKEEPEDDFTFDEPAQKKQKTITAPQGRPIKLKSGNSLGDELQMTWDLIKVLAEKSGVKEWVCSNIVNLLRDENTIPFIVRYRKELINHMDADAVRDVQLYAPYKKGSKLTKARRAKQLGLEAAALALLHSPQTLDLHSWIKPNTEGLSTLEEVSTGVEQILADMIAKDGETLTYVRSLCDRSNVTLQSTVSKTALKEQQQTDQKSKPKDISKFSLYSEFSCNIQRIQHHQTLAINRGENLKILSVKVNIPDWVKTDFCRWCVSVRWRPQGFARPELMKILNAAVEDSYKRLIMPLLCRGYRTKLTTSAEKESIAMFVRNLRQRLLMCPVRGRVILGVDPGYRHGCKLAILSPTSQILHTDVVYLHGSGRNREADKLRHLMLEYSCQTVVIGNGTACRETEAFFADLIKNGFFRPLDVSYCITSEAGASIYSVSPEAVKEMPDLDPNLRSAVSIGRRVQDPLAELVKIAPKHIGIGTYQHDVSQSLLKAALDGVVQECVSFVGVDINICSETLMRHVAGLNAGRARSIVEWREKNGPFLNREQLKLVKGLGPKSFQQCAGFVRINPESIRRYCYGSGGSADSTAAVKPAAKKSKAKTSSSISNHPNPLDQTCIHPESYGIAMRFLSQIGGSLDQLGSAELRQQVESSVRRSGLEALAQYLNTSAETLQLIVDGLTQPPGFDIRQDFEQADFKQGIVSMGDLHEGMVLTGRVENTALFGAFVDIGVGRSGLIPKRYITLEKLPVDKRRRSLALGPGERVEVRVMDVDLQRNRICLDLIRVLR
;
A
#
# COMPACT_ATOMS: atom_id res chain seq x y z
N MET A 1 48.21 -26.84 -62.95
CA MET A 1 47.83 -26.29 -64.27
C MET A 1 46.31 -26.39 -64.40
N ILE A 2 45.63 -25.41 -65.05
CA ILE A 2 44.31 -25.53 -65.71
C ILE A 2 43.10 -25.91 -64.79
N ARG A 3 41.88 -25.35 -64.89
CA ARG A 3 41.31 -24.04 -65.27
C ARG A 3 39.79 -24.12 -65.01
N SER A 4 39.08 -22.99 -64.87
CA SER A 4 37.60 -22.85 -65.06
C SER A 4 36.67 -23.52 -64.00
N CYS A 5 35.76 -22.80 -63.31
CA CYS A 5 34.44 -22.26 -63.74
C CYS A 5 33.32 -23.34 -63.82
N LYS A 6 32.04 -23.11 -63.44
CA LYS A 6 31.27 -21.89 -63.08
C LYS A 6 29.91 -22.27 -62.39
N LEU A 7 29.39 -21.43 -61.47
CA LEU A 7 27.94 -21.12 -61.15
C LEU A 7 26.92 -22.29 -60.86
N SER A 8 25.75 -22.14 -60.19
CA SER A 8 25.14 -21.10 -59.31
C SER A 8 23.76 -21.56 -58.76
N LEU A 9 23.09 -20.69 -57.96
CA LEU A 9 21.67 -20.69 -57.50
C LEU A 9 21.44 -21.49 -56.18
N CYS A 10 20.89 -20.93 -55.09
CA CYS A 10 19.62 -20.20 -54.83
C CYS A 10 18.41 -21.17 -54.70
N LEU A 11 17.47 -21.03 -53.76
CA LEU A 11 17.20 -20.03 -52.69
C LEU A 11 16.47 -20.76 -51.52
N SER A 12 16.47 -20.28 -50.28
CA SER A 12 15.43 -19.34 -49.81
C SER A 12 15.65 -18.96 -48.33
N ARG A 13 14.99 -17.88 -47.87
CA ARG A 13 15.02 -17.41 -46.48
C ARG A 13 13.69 -17.68 -45.78
N SER A 14 13.73 -18.04 -44.51
CA SER A 14 12.68 -17.70 -43.54
C SER A 14 13.35 -17.23 -42.25
N GLY A 15 12.90 -16.08 -41.73
CA GLY A 15 13.49 -15.46 -40.55
C GLY A 15 12.40 -14.79 -39.72
N CYS A 16 12.23 -15.23 -38.48
CA CYS A 16 11.33 -14.64 -37.52
C CYS A 16 12.14 -13.85 -36.48
N PRO A 17 11.85 -12.56 -36.26
CA PRO A 17 12.44 -11.82 -35.15
C PRO A 17 11.71 -12.22 -33.85
N VAL A 18 12.46 -12.74 -32.88
CA VAL A 18 12.00 -12.87 -31.49
C VAL A 18 12.47 -11.64 -30.74
N SER A 19 11.54 -10.89 -30.15
CA SER A 19 11.83 -9.68 -29.37
C SER A 19 11.92 -10.01 -27.88
N GLU A 20 13.11 -9.83 -27.32
CA GLU A 20 13.34 -9.60 -25.89
C GLU A 20 12.93 -8.16 -25.56
N GLU A 21 12.37 -7.89 -24.37
CA GLU A 21 12.46 -6.56 -23.74
C GLU A 21 12.06 -6.57 -22.25
N GLU A 22 12.48 -5.53 -21.53
CA GLU A 22 12.47 -5.42 -20.07
C GLU A 22 11.23 -4.66 -19.52
N PRO A 23 10.99 -4.63 -18.19
CA PRO A 23 9.96 -3.77 -17.59
C PRO A 23 10.25 -2.27 -17.77
N GLU A 24 9.77 -1.70 -18.88
CA GLU A 24 9.92 -0.28 -19.29
C GLU A 24 9.47 0.71 -18.18
N GLU A 25 10.42 1.50 -17.64
CA GLU A 25 10.15 2.55 -16.64
C GLU A 25 9.66 3.84 -17.34
N TRP A 26 8.53 4.40 -16.87
CA TRP A 26 7.88 5.53 -17.56
C TRP A 26 8.32 6.90 -17.02
N LEU A 27 9.21 7.56 -17.74
CA LEU A 27 9.60 8.95 -17.50
C LEU A 27 8.50 9.94 -17.95
N PRO A 28 8.13 10.95 -17.14
CA PRO A 28 7.12 11.93 -17.51
C PRO A 28 7.66 13.01 -18.48
N GLU A 29 6.89 13.32 -19.53
CA GLU A 29 7.22 14.40 -20.48
C GLU A 29 7.17 15.79 -19.84
N VAL A 30 8.33 16.44 -19.71
CA VAL A 30 8.41 17.89 -19.46
C VAL A 30 8.04 18.64 -20.73
N LYS A 31 6.95 19.42 -20.70
CA LYS A 31 6.43 20.14 -21.88
C LYS A 31 7.18 21.44 -22.18
N GLU A 32 8.42 21.31 -22.64
CA GLU A 32 9.15 22.45 -23.21
C GLU A 32 8.56 22.88 -24.57
N LYS A 33 8.30 24.19 -24.72
CA LYS A 33 7.80 24.78 -25.97
C LYS A 33 8.96 25.11 -26.92
N THR A 34 9.48 24.11 -27.62
CA THR A 34 10.48 24.34 -28.68
C THR A 34 9.87 25.05 -29.90
N LYS A 35 10.46 26.19 -30.28
CA LYS A 35 10.16 26.86 -31.56
C LYS A 35 10.93 26.19 -32.70
N GLY A 36 10.42 26.35 -33.94
CA GLY A 36 10.95 25.71 -35.13
C GLY A 36 12.42 26.00 -35.43
N ARG A 37 13.13 25.01 -35.99
CA ARG A 37 14.57 25.01 -36.20
C ARG A 37 14.93 25.58 -37.59
N GLY A 38 15.58 26.74 -37.61
CA GLY A 38 16.23 27.28 -38.81
C GLY A 38 17.46 26.46 -39.23
N ARG A 39 17.92 26.64 -40.48
CA ARG A 39 18.96 25.82 -41.13
C ARG A 39 20.04 26.73 -41.73
N LEU A 40 21.30 26.54 -41.34
CA LEU A 40 22.61 26.92 -41.96
C LEU A 40 23.70 26.37 -41.00
N LYS A 41 24.71 25.60 -41.45
CA LYS A 41 26.04 25.97 -42.01
C LYS A 41 27.02 26.61 -41.00
N LYS A 42 28.32 26.31 -41.22
CA LYS A 42 29.49 26.72 -40.41
C LYS A 42 29.79 28.22 -40.54
N ASP A 43 30.50 28.82 -39.58
CA ASP A 43 31.92 29.22 -39.67
C ASP A 43 32.37 29.86 -38.33
N GLU A 44 33.46 30.65 -38.29
CA GLU A 44 34.32 30.82 -37.09
C GLU A 44 34.12 32.10 -36.22
N ALA A 45 34.55 32.00 -34.95
CA ALA A 45 35.21 33.03 -34.10
C ALA A 45 34.47 34.29 -33.57
N ALA A 46 35.12 34.89 -32.55
CA ALA A 46 35.03 36.28 -32.02
C ALA A 46 33.84 36.75 -31.13
N GLU A 47 34.14 36.85 -29.82
CA GLU A 47 33.82 37.86 -28.78
C GLU A 47 32.69 38.94 -28.85
N LYS A 48 32.30 39.37 -27.61
CA LYS A 48 31.78 40.70 -27.16
C LYS A 48 30.30 41.11 -27.34
N LYS A 49 29.54 40.88 -26.26
CA LYS A 49 28.76 41.79 -25.36
C LYS A 49 27.96 43.04 -25.89
N PRO A 50 26.92 43.52 -25.16
CA PRO A 50 25.64 43.85 -25.82
C PRO A 50 25.08 45.28 -25.63
N ALA A 51 24.07 45.61 -26.45
CA ALA A 51 23.17 46.76 -26.26
C ALA A 51 21.67 46.41 -26.42
N VAL A 52 20.80 47.43 -26.33
CA VAL A 52 19.67 47.36 -25.38
C VAL A 52 18.51 48.34 -25.72
N LYS A 53 17.25 47.97 -25.39
CA LYS A 53 15.98 48.75 -25.54
C LYS A 53 15.53 48.94 -27.02
N ARG A 54 14.29 49.33 -27.37
CA ARG A 54 13.08 49.82 -26.62
C ARG A 54 11.78 49.41 -27.37
N ALA A 55 10.59 49.72 -26.85
CA ALA A 55 9.29 49.29 -27.41
C ALA A 55 8.19 50.40 -27.44
N ALA A 56 7.28 50.32 -28.42
CA ALA A 56 6.01 51.06 -28.59
C ALA A 56 5.25 50.51 -29.83
N LYS A 57 3.94 50.68 -30.10
CA LYS A 57 2.67 50.70 -29.32
C LYS A 57 1.51 50.43 -30.36
N PRO A 58 0.23 50.19 -29.97
CA PRO A 58 -0.77 49.53 -30.84
C PRO A 58 -1.90 50.43 -31.41
N LYS A 59 -2.70 49.88 -32.36
CA LYS A 59 -4.10 50.20 -32.79
C LYS A 59 -4.46 49.30 -34.02
N GLU A 60 -5.70 49.03 -34.47
CA GLU A 60 -7.07 48.87 -33.89
C GLU A 60 -7.96 48.04 -34.92
N PRO A 61 -9.33 47.95 -34.96
CA PRO A 61 -9.97 46.65 -35.26
C PRO A 61 -11.03 46.52 -36.41
N LYS A 62 -11.24 45.27 -36.88
CA LYS A 62 -12.46 44.63 -37.49
C LYS A 62 -13.01 45.14 -38.85
N PRO A 63 -13.62 44.25 -39.67
CA PRO A 63 -15.09 44.09 -39.73
C PRO A 63 -15.60 42.62 -39.86
N LYS A 64 -16.84 42.38 -40.39
CA LYS A 64 -17.61 41.09 -40.39
C LYS A 64 -18.57 40.94 -41.60
N ALA A 65 -19.19 39.74 -41.75
CA ALA A 65 -20.30 39.31 -42.66
C ALA A 65 -19.87 38.77 -44.06
N VAL A 66 -20.66 38.03 -44.89
CA VAL A 66 -22.12 37.71 -44.97
C VAL A 66 -22.38 36.16 -45.08
N ARG A 67 -23.43 35.63 -45.76
CA ARG A 67 -24.04 34.27 -45.55
C ARG A 67 -24.90 33.74 -46.74
N LYS A 68 -25.14 32.41 -46.84
CA LYS A 68 -26.10 31.64 -47.73
C LYS A 68 -25.66 31.42 -49.22
N PRO A 69 -26.26 30.50 -50.05
CA PRO A 69 -27.52 29.71 -49.94
C PRO A 69 -27.40 28.14 -50.08
N ARG A 70 -28.41 27.43 -50.65
CA ARG A 70 -28.63 25.94 -50.61
C ARG A 70 -29.51 25.43 -51.79
N ALA A 71 -29.47 24.10 -52.08
CA ALA A 71 -30.40 23.25 -52.89
C ALA A 71 -29.98 23.00 -54.38
N PRO A 72 -30.54 22.01 -55.14
CA PRO A 72 -31.65 21.07 -54.87
C PRO A 72 -31.32 19.54 -55.05
N ARG A 73 -32.19 18.74 -55.71
CA ARG A 73 -32.35 17.25 -55.60
C ARG A 73 -32.63 16.58 -56.97
N ALA A 74 -32.31 15.29 -57.16
CA ALA A 74 -32.63 14.48 -58.37
C ALA A 74 -33.01 13.00 -58.03
N THR A 75 -33.47 12.19 -59.01
CA THR A 75 -34.28 10.96 -58.75
C THR A 75 -34.24 9.83 -59.82
N LYS A 76 -34.56 8.57 -59.41
CA LYS A 76 -34.85 7.32 -60.22
C LYS A 76 -33.60 6.68 -60.87
N VAL A 77 -33.55 5.41 -61.33
CA VAL A 77 -34.51 4.45 -61.98
C VAL A 77 -34.27 2.96 -61.51
N LYS A 78 -35.12 1.98 -61.92
CA LYS A 78 -35.04 0.52 -61.66
C LYS A 78 -34.74 -0.34 -62.92
N LYS A 79 -34.09 -1.51 -62.77
CA LYS A 79 -34.32 -2.86 -63.41
C LYS A 79 -33.25 -3.86 -62.85
N ALA A 80 -33.51 -5.14 -62.52
CA ALA A 80 -33.95 -6.34 -63.28
C ALA A 80 -32.78 -6.98 -64.09
N VAL A 81 -32.59 -8.33 -64.21
CA VAL A 81 -33.38 -9.50 -63.75
C VAL A 81 -32.51 -10.81 -63.69
N ASP A 82 -33.13 -11.96 -63.37
CA ASP A 82 -32.74 -13.40 -63.51
C ASP A 82 -32.13 -14.16 -62.30
N GLU A 83 -32.30 -15.49 -62.11
CA GLU A 83 -33.47 -16.41 -62.28
C GLU A 83 -33.16 -17.81 -61.66
N LYS A 84 -34.13 -18.48 -60.99
CA LYS A 84 -34.27 -19.97 -60.79
C LYS A 84 -33.15 -20.74 -60.01
N LYS A 85 -33.34 -21.95 -59.43
CA LYS A 85 -34.49 -22.90 -59.26
C LYS A 85 -34.25 -23.85 -58.06
N GLU A 86 -35.34 -24.45 -57.51
CA GLU A 86 -35.49 -25.78 -56.82
C GLU A 86 -34.43 -26.31 -55.81
N ASP A 87 -34.77 -26.75 -54.59
CA ASP A 87 -35.46 -28.00 -54.16
C ASP A 87 -34.55 -29.27 -54.28
N GLU A 88 -34.60 -30.32 -53.45
CA GLU A 88 -35.71 -30.86 -52.64
C GLU A 88 -35.26 -31.50 -51.28
N LYS A 89 -36.08 -32.38 -50.68
CA LYS A 89 -35.98 -32.96 -49.31
C LYS A 89 -35.35 -34.37 -49.32
N ASN A 90 -34.93 -34.88 -48.15
CA ASN A 90 -35.65 -36.04 -47.55
C ASN A 90 -35.32 -36.32 -46.06
N GLU A 91 -36.20 -37.10 -45.41
CA GLU A 91 -35.97 -37.85 -44.16
C GLU A 91 -35.28 -39.21 -44.52
N GLY A 92 -34.79 -40.09 -43.64
CA GLY A 92 -34.89 -40.29 -42.17
C GLY A 92 -34.39 -41.72 -41.83
N ILE A 93 -35.01 -42.37 -40.83
CA ILE A 93 -34.90 -43.82 -40.46
C ILE A 93 -33.69 -44.26 -39.59
N VAL A 94 -33.99 -45.14 -38.63
CA VAL A 94 -33.10 -45.91 -37.74
C VAL A 94 -33.65 -47.35 -37.66
N PRO A 95 -32.80 -48.39 -37.57
CA PRO A 95 -33.09 -49.50 -36.64
C PRO A 95 -31.86 -50.06 -35.89
N GLN A 96 -32.13 -50.91 -34.89
CA GLN A 96 -31.18 -51.60 -34.01
C GLN A 96 -30.79 -52.99 -34.56
N VAL A 97 -29.67 -53.57 -34.10
CA VAL A 97 -29.55 -54.99 -33.67
C VAL A 97 -28.51 -55.11 -32.53
N GLU A 98 -28.60 -56.15 -31.71
CA GLU A 98 -27.69 -56.55 -30.62
C GLU A 98 -26.52 -57.44 -31.17
N SER A 99 -25.62 -58.16 -30.46
CA SER A 99 -25.61 -58.69 -29.08
C SER A 99 -24.22 -59.25 -28.63
N LEU A 100 -23.94 -59.23 -27.30
CA LEU A 100 -23.16 -60.24 -26.50
C LEU A 100 -21.63 -60.46 -26.77
N HIS A 101 -20.79 -61.04 -25.88
CA HIS A 101 -20.95 -61.74 -24.57
C HIS A 101 -19.68 -61.66 -23.67
N GLU A 102 -19.86 -61.76 -22.33
CA GLU A 102 -18.92 -62.26 -21.26
C GLU A 102 -17.57 -61.54 -20.98
N VAL A 103 -16.91 -61.61 -19.80
CA VAL A 103 -16.87 -62.63 -18.70
C VAL A 103 -17.03 -62.01 -17.27
N LYS A 104 -17.35 -62.86 -16.28
CA LYS A 104 -17.62 -62.68 -14.82
C LYS A 104 -16.33 -62.82 -13.94
N VAL A 105 -16.15 -62.52 -12.63
CA VAL A 105 -16.78 -61.85 -11.45
C VAL A 105 -16.04 -62.42 -10.17
N LYS A 106 -16.26 -61.91 -8.93
CA LYS A 106 -15.80 -62.40 -7.58
C LYS A 106 -14.38 -61.98 -7.11
N GLU A 107 -14.12 -61.40 -5.91
CA GLU A 107 -14.33 -61.77 -4.45
C GLU A 107 -13.18 -62.67 -3.89
N GLU A 108 -12.69 -62.60 -2.63
CA GLU A 108 -13.00 -61.89 -1.36
C GLU A 108 -11.66 -61.63 -0.55
N CYS A 109 -11.46 -60.59 0.28
CA CYS A 109 -11.78 -60.37 1.74
C CYS A 109 -10.73 -60.91 2.78
N CYS A 110 -10.88 -60.51 4.06
CA CYS A 110 -10.12 -60.91 5.29
C CYS A 110 -8.65 -60.42 5.49
N LEU A 111 -8.08 -60.25 6.71
CA LEU A 111 -8.60 -59.82 8.06
C LEU A 111 -7.40 -59.53 9.04
N MET A 112 -7.67 -59.40 10.37
CA MET A 112 -6.77 -59.08 11.53
C MET A 112 -6.49 -57.57 11.72
N LEU A 113 -6.82 -56.85 12.82
CA LEU A 113 -6.68 -57.05 14.30
C LEU A 113 -5.23 -56.82 14.80
N GLU A 114 -4.96 -56.07 15.88
CA GLU A 114 -5.70 -55.91 17.15
C GLU A 114 -5.73 -54.47 17.77
N ASN A 115 -6.75 -54.21 18.64
CA ASN A 115 -6.74 -53.60 20.01
C ASN A 115 -5.85 -52.38 20.39
N VAL A 116 -6.21 -51.45 21.31
CA VAL A 116 -7.43 -51.12 22.09
C VAL A 116 -7.30 -49.70 22.68
N SER A 117 -8.40 -48.93 22.81
CA SER A 117 -8.82 -48.14 24.02
C SER A 117 -9.80 -46.99 23.68
N ALA A 118 -10.53 -46.52 24.71
CA ALA A 118 -11.63 -45.54 24.67
C ALA A 118 -11.13 -44.09 24.98
N ALA A 119 -11.95 -43.01 25.01
CA ALA A 119 -13.40 -42.95 25.16
C ALA A 119 -14.08 -41.65 24.65
N ASN A 120 -15.41 -41.74 24.53
CA ASN A 120 -16.44 -40.69 24.65
C ASN A 120 -16.45 -39.50 23.68
N CYS A 121 -17.24 -39.67 22.61
CA CYS A 121 -18.07 -38.60 22.06
C CYS A 121 -19.32 -38.38 22.93
N CYS A 122 -19.78 -37.14 23.09
CA CYS A 122 -21.15 -36.82 23.52
C CYS A 122 -21.70 -35.62 22.75
N VAL A 123 -22.74 -35.85 21.97
CA VAL A 123 -23.67 -34.83 21.44
C VAL A 123 -24.64 -34.45 22.57
N PHE A 124 -25.20 -33.23 22.60
CA PHE A 124 -26.66 -33.04 22.78
C PHE A 124 -27.18 -31.61 22.51
N GLN A 125 -28.32 -31.59 21.80
CA GLN A 125 -29.47 -30.68 21.79
C GLN A 125 -29.38 -29.18 22.12
N ARG A 126 -30.13 -28.40 21.32
CA ARG A 126 -30.80 -27.16 21.74
C ARG A 126 -31.97 -27.48 22.68
N GLN A 127 -32.27 -26.60 23.63
CA GLN A 127 -33.61 -26.51 24.22
C GLN A 127 -34.13 -25.07 24.17
N SER A 128 -35.45 -24.95 24.19
CA SER A 128 -36.22 -23.71 24.19
C SER A 128 -37.13 -23.68 25.42
N PHE A 129 -37.25 -22.54 26.09
CA PHE A 129 -38.33 -22.29 27.05
C PHE A 129 -38.82 -20.85 26.95
N SER A 130 -39.97 -20.57 27.55
CA SER A 130 -40.79 -19.37 27.33
C SER A 130 -41.29 -18.79 28.66
N MET A 131 -41.95 -17.62 28.53
CA MET A 131 -43.09 -17.15 29.34
C MET A 131 -42.84 -16.11 30.44
N ASP A 132 -43.44 -14.95 30.21
CA ASP A 132 -44.14 -13.99 31.09
C ASP A 132 -43.75 -13.87 32.58
N GLN A 133 -43.55 -12.62 33.04
CA GLN A 133 -44.65 -11.86 33.66
C GLN A 133 -44.32 -10.37 33.80
N ALA A 134 -45.34 -9.55 34.09
CA ALA A 134 -45.26 -8.09 34.23
C ALA A 134 -45.33 -7.66 35.70
N PHE A 135 -44.88 -6.44 36.00
CA PHE A 135 -45.28 -5.70 37.20
C PHE A 135 -45.39 -4.20 36.91
N SER A 136 -46.45 -3.58 37.45
CA SER A 136 -46.70 -2.13 37.37
C SER A 136 -46.21 -1.41 38.62
N ILE A 137 -46.04 -0.08 38.56
CA ILE A 137 -46.31 0.84 39.68
C ILE A 137 -46.45 2.29 39.17
N SER A 138 -46.96 3.16 40.05
CA SER A 138 -47.76 4.35 39.71
C SER A 138 -47.02 5.68 39.50
N THR A 139 -47.75 6.59 38.88
CA THR A 139 -47.60 8.05 38.82
C THR A 139 -47.25 8.76 40.13
N ALA A 140 -46.59 9.92 40.00
CA ALA A 140 -46.68 11.06 40.91
C ALA A 140 -46.55 12.37 40.08
N THR A 141 -47.12 13.49 40.55
CA THR A 141 -47.31 14.70 39.71
C THR A 141 -47.09 16.00 40.48
N THR A 142 -46.24 16.89 39.96
CA THR A 142 -46.14 18.37 40.17
C THR A 142 -44.90 18.88 39.41
N GLY A 143 -44.80 20.11 38.89
CA GLY A 143 -45.74 21.24 38.83
C GLY A 143 -44.97 22.59 38.82
N VAL A 144 -45.57 23.68 38.31
CA VAL A 144 -45.06 25.10 38.32
C VAL A 144 -43.91 25.34 37.28
N LEU A 145 -44.07 26.09 36.16
CA LEU A 145 -44.33 27.55 35.92
C LEU A 145 -43.07 28.43 36.23
N LEU A 146 -42.60 29.44 35.47
CA LEU A 146 -42.89 30.17 34.19
C LEU A 146 -41.53 30.67 33.60
N GLY A 147 -41.35 31.23 32.40
CA GLY A 147 -42.22 31.55 31.24
C GLY A 147 -41.45 32.42 30.19
N GLU A 148 -42.05 32.64 28.99
CA GLU A 148 -41.85 33.74 27.99
C GLU A 148 -40.41 33.94 27.37
N GLU A 149 -40.11 33.84 26.06
CA GLU A 149 -40.60 34.51 24.81
C GLU A 149 -40.40 36.06 24.79
N PRO A 150 -40.19 36.77 23.63
CA PRO A 150 -40.06 36.34 22.22
C PRO A 150 -38.96 37.05 21.35
N SER A 151 -38.88 36.68 20.05
CA SER A 151 -38.51 37.55 18.88
C SER A 151 -37.03 38.01 18.67
N SER A 152 -36.57 38.50 17.49
CA SER A 152 -37.18 38.68 16.14
C SER A 152 -36.15 38.71 14.96
N SER A 153 -36.56 38.18 13.79
CA SER A 153 -36.27 38.62 12.39
C SER A 153 -34.88 39.16 11.89
N LYS A 154 -34.28 38.45 10.90
CA LYS A 154 -34.08 38.81 9.43
C LYS A 154 -33.59 40.23 9.00
N PRO A 155 -33.11 40.48 7.73
CA PRO A 155 -32.67 39.59 6.61
C PRO A 155 -31.38 40.05 5.81
N THR A 156 -30.96 39.28 4.76
CA THR A 156 -30.34 39.69 3.43
C THR A 156 -29.19 40.73 3.31
N SER A 157 -28.23 40.69 2.35
CA SER A 157 -27.91 39.79 1.20
C SER A 157 -26.49 40.07 0.59
N MET A 158 -26.16 39.35 -0.50
CA MET A 158 -25.14 39.61 -1.57
C MET A 158 -23.67 39.15 -1.46
N VAL A 159 -23.35 38.17 -2.32
CA VAL A 159 -22.20 38.02 -3.26
C VAL A 159 -20.76 38.38 -2.82
N LYS A 160 -19.85 37.40 -2.96
CA LYS A 160 -18.39 37.60 -3.12
C LYS A 160 -17.82 36.74 -4.27
N LYS A 161 -16.63 37.11 -4.75
CA LYS A 161 -15.80 36.36 -5.72
C LYS A 161 -14.86 35.38 -5.00
N GLU A 162 -14.36 34.40 -5.74
CA GLU A 162 -13.31 33.46 -5.33
C GLU A 162 -11.90 34.07 -5.55
N GLU A 163 -11.01 33.92 -4.56
CA GLU A 163 -9.62 33.41 -4.64
C GLU A 163 -9.26 32.88 -3.21
N PRO A 164 -8.01 32.51 -2.85
CA PRO A 164 -7.62 31.14 -2.51
C PRO A 164 -7.76 30.78 -1.03
N GLU A 165 -7.53 29.49 -0.71
CA GLU A 165 -7.67 28.92 0.64
C GLU A 165 -6.58 29.42 1.61
N ASP A 166 -7.01 30.06 2.70
CA ASP A 166 -6.17 30.48 3.84
C ASP A 166 -6.29 29.50 5.03
N ASP A 167 -5.27 29.46 5.89
CA ASP A 167 -5.08 28.42 6.93
C ASP A 167 -6.07 28.56 8.11
N PHE A 168 -6.99 27.60 8.27
CA PHE A 168 -8.15 27.76 9.15
C PHE A 168 -7.84 27.38 10.61
N THR A 169 -7.34 28.36 11.37
CA THR A 169 -7.16 28.25 12.82
C THR A 169 -8.50 28.34 13.57
N PHE A 170 -8.68 27.49 14.59
CA PHE A 170 -9.86 27.49 15.45
C PHE A 170 -9.44 27.52 16.93
N ASP A 171 -9.53 28.70 17.54
CA ASP A 171 -9.37 28.91 18.98
C ASP A 171 -10.74 28.90 19.67
N GLU A 172 -11.00 27.90 20.51
CA GLU A 172 -12.12 27.92 21.47
C GLU A 172 -11.66 27.44 22.87
N PRO A 173 -12.35 27.86 23.95
CA PRO A 173 -11.74 27.95 25.27
C PRO A 173 -11.57 26.62 26.03
N ALA A 174 -10.50 26.55 26.81
CA ALA A 174 -10.09 25.34 27.52
C ALA A 174 -11.07 24.89 28.62
N GLN A 175 -11.67 23.72 28.44
CA GLN A 175 -12.36 23.00 29.52
C GLN A 175 -11.35 22.45 30.56
N LYS A 176 -11.80 22.33 31.82
CA LYS A 176 -10.92 22.09 32.97
C LYS A 176 -10.27 20.70 32.94
N LYS A 177 -8.94 20.66 33.04
CA LYS A 177 -8.12 19.43 33.06
C LYS A 177 -8.33 18.63 34.35
N GLN A 178 -8.46 17.31 34.23
CA GLN A 178 -8.41 16.36 35.33
C GLN A 178 -7.21 15.42 35.14
N LYS A 179 -6.47 15.10 36.21
CA LYS A 179 -5.27 14.24 36.14
C LYS A 179 -5.68 12.77 36.06
N THR A 180 -5.25 12.05 35.02
CA THR A 180 -5.32 10.59 34.94
C THR A 180 -4.05 9.96 35.52
N ILE A 181 -4.09 9.60 36.81
CA ILE A 181 -3.09 8.75 37.47
C ILE A 181 -3.83 7.57 38.13
N THR A 182 -4.13 6.54 37.34
CA THR A 182 -4.42 5.15 37.77
C THR A 182 -4.47 4.27 36.52
N ALA A 183 -3.91 3.05 36.60
CA ALA A 183 -3.97 2.07 35.52
C ALA A 183 -5.12 1.08 35.74
N PRO A 184 -5.98 0.80 34.73
CA PRO A 184 -6.91 -0.32 34.74
C PRO A 184 -6.35 -1.50 33.93
N GLN A 185 -6.36 -2.71 34.48
CA GLN A 185 -6.02 -3.91 33.71
C GLN A 185 -7.15 -4.30 32.75
N GLY A 186 -6.85 -4.31 31.44
CA GLY A 186 -7.52 -5.16 30.43
C GLY A 186 -9.04 -5.09 30.31
N ARG A 187 -9.71 -4.01 30.72
CA ARG A 187 -11.18 -3.87 30.71
C ARG A 187 -11.63 -2.49 30.18
N PRO A 188 -12.83 -2.40 29.58
CA PRO A 188 -13.23 -1.23 28.78
C PRO A 188 -13.38 0.06 29.59
N ILE A 189 -12.94 1.16 28.97
CA ILE A 189 -13.23 2.52 29.43
C ILE A 189 -14.73 2.79 29.23
N LYS A 190 -15.46 3.09 30.31
CA LYS A 190 -16.89 3.44 30.22
C LYS A 190 -17.07 4.74 29.43
N LEU A 191 -17.88 4.70 28.37
CA LEU A 191 -18.38 5.92 27.73
C LEU A 191 -19.23 6.72 28.73
N LYS A 192 -19.16 8.05 28.65
CA LYS A 192 -20.16 8.93 29.26
C LYS A 192 -21.36 9.02 28.33
N SER A 193 -22.55 8.75 28.84
CA SER A 193 -23.81 8.99 28.11
C SER A 193 -24.08 10.48 27.97
N GLY A 194 -24.26 10.95 26.74
CA GLY A 194 -24.86 12.26 26.47
C GLY A 194 -26.39 12.20 26.60
N ASN A 195 -27.02 13.34 26.89
CA ASN A 195 -28.47 13.42 27.12
C ASN A 195 -29.29 13.10 25.86
N SER A 196 -30.48 12.52 26.07
CA SER A 196 -31.47 12.20 25.04
C SER A 196 -32.30 13.42 24.62
N LEU A 197 -32.56 13.56 23.31
CA LEU A 197 -33.57 14.47 22.75
C LEU A 197 -33.83 14.16 21.26
N GLY A 198 -35.08 13.86 20.91
CA GLY A 198 -35.58 13.81 19.53
C GLY A 198 -35.41 12.48 18.77
N ASP A 199 -36.50 11.70 18.67
CA ASP A 199 -36.58 10.56 17.75
C ASP A 199 -36.83 11.03 16.30
N GLU A 200 -35.82 10.86 15.44
CA GLU A 200 -36.02 10.62 14.00
C GLU A 200 -35.28 9.33 13.62
N LEU A 201 -35.85 8.55 12.70
CA LEU A 201 -35.37 7.23 12.27
C LEU A 201 -34.03 7.28 11.50
N GLN A 202 -32.94 7.59 12.20
CA GLN A 202 -31.59 7.33 11.74
C GLN A 202 -31.21 5.88 12.08
N MET A 203 -30.79 5.10 11.07
CA MET A 203 -30.00 3.90 11.33
C MET A 203 -28.60 4.31 11.82
N THR A 204 -28.50 4.61 13.11
CA THR A 204 -27.23 4.78 13.82
C THR A 204 -26.56 3.41 13.98
N TRP A 205 -25.92 2.96 12.91
CA TRP A 205 -24.98 1.84 12.97
C TRP A 205 -23.91 2.16 14.02
N ASP A 206 -23.81 1.34 15.05
CA ASP A 206 -22.74 1.44 16.04
C ASP A 206 -21.39 1.22 15.35
N LEU A 207 -20.64 2.32 15.22
CA LEU A 207 -19.36 2.31 14.53
C LEU A 207 -18.39 1.29 15.13
N ILE A 208 -18.42 1.07 16.45
CA ILE A 208 -17.50 0.16 17.11
C ILE A 208 -17.82 -1.30 16.77
N LYS A 209 -19.12 -1.63 16.67
CA LYS A 209 -19.58 -2.96 16.22
C LYS A 209 -19.30 -3.20 14.74
N VAL A 210 -19.58 -2.22 13.87
CA VAL A 210 -19.27 -2.31 12.44
C VAL A 210 -17.76 -2.43 12.18
N LEU A 211 -16.93 -1.79 13.01
CA LEU A 211 -15.47 -1.98 12.97
C LEU A 211 -15.09 -3.39 13.43
N ALA A 212 -15.60 -3.84 14.58
CA ALA A 212 -15.34 -5.17 15.14
C ALA A 212 -15.68 -6.31 14.17
N GLU A 213 -16.86 -6.26 13.54
CA GLU A 213 -17.29 -7.24 12.53
C GLU A 213 -16.40 -7.22 11.27
N LYS A 214 -15.95 -6.04 10.82
CA LYS A 214 -15.14 -5.91 9.59
C LYS A 214 -13.67 -6.25 9.75
N SER A 215 -13.09 -6.02 10.93
CA SER A 215 -11.68 -6.33 11.22
C SER A 215 -11.49 -7.67 11.96
N GLY A 216 -12.56 -8.30 12.45
CA GLY A 216 -12.48 -9.51 13.28
C GLY A 216 -11.92 -9.26 14.69
N VAL A 217 -11.94 -8.01 15.15
CA VAL A 217 -11.36 -7.55 16.43
C VAL A 217 -12.47 -7.37 17.48
N LYS A 218 -12.16 -7.65 18.76
CA LYS A 218 -13.14 -7.50 19.86
C LYS A 218 -13.60 -6.05 20.01
N GLU A 219 -14.89 -5.82 20.23
CA GLU A 219 -15.53 -4.49 20.34
C GLU A 219 -14.81 -3.54 21.32
N TRP A 220 -14.38 -4.02 22.49
CA TRP A 220 -13.63 -3.21 23.46
C TRP A 220 -12.25 -2.77 22.95
N VAL A 221 -11.59 -3.58 22.12
CA VAL A 221 -10.29 -3.27 21.51
C VAL A 221 -10.47 -2.22 20.41
N CYS A 222 -11.51 -2.36 19.57
CA CYS A 222 -11.90 -1.33 18.61
C CYS A 222 -12.20 0.01 19.32
N SER A 223 -12.92 -0.02 20.45
CA SER A 223 -13.19 1.18 21.26
C SER A 223 -11.90 1.82 21.79
N ASN A 224 -11.00 1.03 22.36
CA ASN A 224 -9.70 1.51 22.84
C ASN A 224 -8.84 2.09 21.70
N ILE A 225 -8.74 1.43 20.55
CA ILE A 225 -8.01 1.92 19.37
C ILE A 225 -8.60 3.25 18.89
N VAL A 226 -9.93 3.34 18.74
CA VAL A 226 -10.61 4.57 18.32
C VAL A 226 -10.38 5.71 19.31
N ASN A 227 -10.41 5.45 20.62
CA ASN A 227 -10.12 6.47 21.62
C ASN A 227 -8.64 6.90 21.61
N LEU A 228 -7.69 5.96 21.52
CA LEU A 228 -6.26 6.26 21.42
C LEU A 228 -5.93 7.09 20.17
N LEU A 229 -6.57 6.82 19.03
CA LEU A 229 -6.42 7.59 17.80
C LEU A 229 -7.09 8.98 17.87
N ARG A 230 -8.25 9.11 18.54
CA ARG A 230 -8.85 10.43 18.84
C ARG A 230 -7.96 11.28 19.75
N ASP A 231 -7.32 10.66 20.72
CA ASP A 231 -6.36 11.27 21.64
C ASP A 231 -5.00 11.60 20.97
N GLU A 232 -4.92 11.65 19.64
CA GLU A 232 -3.70 11.93 18.85
C GLU A 232 -2.50 11.01 19.18
N ASN A 233 -2.72 9.77 19.62
CA ASN A 233 -1.64 8.81 19.77
C ASN A 233 -1.32 8.18 18.40
N THR A 234 -0.03 8.18 18.05
CA THR A 234 0.46 7.59 16.81
C THR A 234 0.52 6.07 16.90
N ILE A 235 0.33 5.36 15.77
CA ILE A 235 0.37 3.88 15.75
C ILE A 235 1.67 3.31 16.35
N PRO A 236 2.89 3.82 16.05
CA PRO A 236 4.11 3.28 16.66
C PRO A 236 4.16 3.48 18.18
N PHE A 237 3.65 4.61 18.69
CA PHE A 237 3.55 4.85 20.14
C PHE A 237 2.55 3.89 20.80
N ILE A 238 1.38 3.69 20.18
CA ILE A 238 0.35 2.77 20.67
C ILE A 238 0.91 1.33 20.73
N VAL A 239 1.53 0.84 19.65
CA VAL A 239 2.01 -0.54 19.54
C VAL A 239 3.19 -0.83 20.46
N ARG A 240 4.04 0.16 20.78
CA ARG A 240 5.21 -0.01 21.65
C ARG A 240 4.93 0.25 23.14
N TYR A 241 4.06 1.22 23.46
CA TYR A 241 3.87 1.69 24.85
C TYR A 241 2.44 1.54 25.38
N ARG A 242 1.45 1.15 24.55
CA ARG A 242 0.05 0.92 24.96
C ARG A 242 -0.47 -0.43 24.45
N LYS A 243 0.43 -1.41 24.35
CA LYS A 243 0.23 -2.73 23.73
C LYS A 243 -0.86 -3.55 24.45
N GLU A 244 -0.98 -3.36 25.75
CA GLU A 244 -1.99 -3.92 26.64
C GLU A 244 -3.41 -3.39 26.35
N LEU A 245 -3.56 -2.10 25.98
CA LEU A 245 -4.87 -1.52 25.65
C LEU A 245 -5.42 -2.03 24.31
N ILE A 246 -4.56 -2.54 23.43
CA ILE A 246 -4.90 -3.04 22.09
C ILE A 246 -4.90 -4.58 21.96
N ASN A 247 -4.96 -5.33 23.08
CA ASN A 247 -4.89 -6.80 23.09
C ASN A 247 -3.67 -7.31 22.26
N HIS A 248 -2.52 -6.65 22.42
CA HIS A 248 -1.24 -7.00 21.81
C HIS A 248 -1.19 -7.03 20.28
N MET A 249 -2.14 -6.38 19.60
CA MET A 249 -2.15 -6.22 18.13
C MET A 249 -0.88 -5.53 17.60
N ASP A 250 -0.53 -5.84 16.35
CA ASP A 250 0.55 -5.17 15.61
C ASP A 250 0.06 -3.90 14.89
N ALA A 251 0.99 -3.17 14.28
CA ALA A 251 0.71 -1.91 13.61
C ALA A 251 -0.18 -2.06 12.37
N ASP A 252 -0.11 -3.19 11.67
CA ASP A 252 -0.93 -3.45 10.48
C ASP A 252 -2.39 -3.70 10.89
N ALA A 253 -2.62 -4.50 11.93
CA ALA A 253 -3.96 -4.75 12.47
C ALA A 253 -4.60 -3.49 13.09
N VAL A 254 -3.81 -2.60 13.71
CA VAL A 254 -4.30 -1.28 14.18
C VAL A 254 -4.64 -0.35 13.00
N ARG A 255 -3.82 -0.33 11.96
CA ARG A 255 -4.04 0.49 10.74
C ARG A 255 -5.29 0.03 9.98
N ASP A 256 -5.59 -1.26 10.02
CA ASP A 256 -6.79 -1.84 9.40
C ASP A 256 -8.08 -1.28 10.03
N VAL A 257 -8.14 -1.12 11.36
CA VAL A 257 -9.28 -0.50 12.06
C VAL A 257 -9.46 0.97 11.66
N GLN A 258 -8.36 1.70 11.40
CA GLN A 258 -8.40 3.11 11.01
C GLN A 258 -9.02 3.34 9.61
N LEU A 259 -8.86 2.39 8.68
CA LEU A 259 -9.24 2.56 7.27
C LEU A 259 -10.76 2.52 6.99
N TYR A 260 -11.59 2.10 7.95
CA TYR A 260 -13.00 1.75 7.70
C TYR A 260 -14.03 2.89 7.90
N ALA A 261 -13.60 4.15 8.08
CA ALA A 261 -14.49 5.32 8.20
C ALA A 261 -13.98 6.55 7.40
N PRO A 262 -14.85 7.46 6.91
CA PRO A 262 -16.32 7.47 6.95
C PRO A 262 -16.99 7.39 5.55
N TYR A 263 -18.29 7.09 5.49
CA TYR A 263 -19.08 7.10 4.25
C TYR A 263 -19.67 8.48 3.91
N LYS A 264 -19.65 8.86 2.62
CA LYS A 264 -20.28 10.11 2.13
C LYS A 264 -21.77 9.91 1.81
N LYS A 265 -22.63 10.86 2.21
CA LYS A 265 -24.06 10.92 1.81
C LYS A 265 -24.16 11.32 0.32
N GLY A 266 -24.94 10.58 -0.47
CA GLY A 266 -25.11 10.81 -1.90
C GLY A 266 -26.17 11.88 -2.25
N SER A 267 -25.90 12.71 -3.25
CA SER A 267 -26.77 13.84 -3.63
C SER A 267 -27.03 13.93 -5.15
N LYS A 268 -28.20 13.47 -5.60
CA LYS A 268 -28.87 13.83 -6.89
C LYS A 268 -30.40 13.59 -6.75
N LEU A 269 -31.22 14.35 -7.50
CA LEU A 269 -32.65 14.03 -7.67
C LEU A 269 -32.82 12.81 -8.59
N THR A 270 -33.70 11.87 -8.22
CA THR A 270 -34.04 10.69 -9.04
C THR A 270 -35.31 10.91 -9.88
N LYS A 271 -35.54 10.05 -10.87
CA LYS A 271 -36.81 9.99 -11.64
C LYS A 271 -38.02 9.88 -10.70
N ALA A 272 -38.00 8.91 -9.79
CA ALA A 272 -39.04 8.71 -8.78
C ALA A 272 -39.27 9.96 -7.91
N ARG A 273 -38.21 10.69 -7.53
CA ARG A 273 -38.36 11.94 -6.76
C ARG A 273 -39.15 13.02 -7.52
N ARG A 274 -39.11 13.04 -8.86
CA ARG A 274 -39.99 13.89 -9.69
C ARG A 274 -41.43 13.38 -9.69
N ALA A 275 -41.65 12.08 -9.88
CA ALA A 275 -43.00 11.50 -9.83
C ALA A 275 -43.68 11.68 -8.45
N LYS A 276 -42.91 11.61 -7.35
CA LYS A 276 -43.36 11.96 -6.00
C LYS A 276 -43.74 13.44 -5.88
N GLN A 277 -42.97 14.35 -6.48
CA GLN A 277 -43.30 15.78 -6.56
C GLN A 277 -44.58 16.07 -7.38
N LEU A 278 -44.97 15.19 -8.29
CA LEU A 278 -46.25 15.23 -9.02
C LEU A 278 -47.44 14.61 -8.22
N GLY A 279 -47.20 14.10 -7.01
CA GLY A 279 -48.23 13.53 -6.14
C GLY A 279 -48.59 12.06 -6.40
N LEU A 280 -47.89 11.37 -7.32
CA LEU A 280 -48.19 9.99 -7.71
C LEU A 280 -47.84 8.93 -6.65
N GLU A 281 -47.26 9.33 -5.52
CA GLU A 281 -46.93 8.43 -4.41
C GLU A 281 -48.16 7.78 -3.79
N ALA A 282 -49.28 8.52 -3.69
CA ALA A 282 -50.55 7.98 -3.21
C ALA A 282 -51.08 6.85 -4.12
N ALA A 283 -51.00 7.03 -5.45
CA ALA A 283 -51.41 6.01 -6.42
C ALA A 283 -50.51 4.75 -6.35
N ALA A 284 -49.19 4.94 -6.17
CA ALA A 284 -48.25 3.82 -6.00
C ALA A 284 -48.51 3.01 -4.72
N LEU A 285 -48.81 3.66 -3.59
CA LEU A 285 -49.17 2.99 -2.35
C LEU A 285 -50.56 2.32 -2.43
N ALA A 286 -51.53 2.98 -3.07
CA ALA A 286 -52.86 2.42 -3.30
C ALA A 286 -52.82 1.15 -4.17
N LEU A 287 -51.88 1.04 -5.12
CA LEU A 287 -51.69 -0.16 -5.94
C LEU A 287 -51.28 -1.38 -5.10
N LEU A 288 -50.53 -1.17 -4.01
CA LEU A 288 -50.07 -2.24 -3.12
C LEU A 288 -51.10 -2.58 -2.03
N HIS A 289 -51.75 -1.60 -1.42
CA HIS A 289 -52.65 -1.81 -0.28
C HIS A 289 -54.13 -1.95 -0.66
N SER A 290 -54.60 -1.24 -1.69
CA SER A 290 -56.01 -1.14 -2.06
C SER A 290 -56.24 -1.11 -3.57
N PRO A 291 -55.70 -2.07 -4.35
CA PRO A 291 -55.78 -2.04 -5.82
C PRO A 291 -57.22 -2.12 -6.36
N GLN A 292 -58.16 -2.68 -5.59
CA GLN A 292 -59.56 -2.81 -5.96
C GLN A 292 -60.30 -1.46 -6.09
N THR A 293 -59.82 -0.40 -5.43
CA THR A 293 -60.38 0.97 -5.47
C THR A 293 -59.52 1.96 -6.27
N LEU A 294 -58.45 1.50 -6.92
CA LEU A 294 -57.52 2.38 -7.64
C LEU A 294 -57.99 2.65 -9.09
N ASP A 295 -58.36 3.90 -9.38
CA ASP A 295 -58.58 4.40 -10.74
C ASP A 295 -57.55 5.46 -11.15
N LEU A 296 -56.56 5.05 -11.95
CA LEU A 296 -55.47 5.91 -12.42
C LEU A 296 -55.95 7.08 -13.31
N HIS A 297 -57.15 7.04 -13.88
CA HIS A 297 -57.69 8.17 -14.65
C HIS A 297 -57.88 9.43 -13.79
N SER A 298 -58.18 9.28 -12.49
CA SER A 298 -58.38 10.41 -11.57
C SER A 298 -57.11 11.23 -11.26
N TRP A 299 -55.92 10.74 -11.65
CA TRP A 299 -54.65 11.47 -11.52
C TRP A 299 -54.22 12.24 -12.77
N ILE A 300 -54.96 12.14 -13.89
CA ILE A 300 -54.64 12.83 -15.15
C ILE A 300 -54.90 14.34 -15.02
N LYS A 301 -53.92 15.15 -15.40
CA LYS A 301 -53.99 16.62 -15.43
C LYS A 301 -53.46 17.13 -16.78
N PRO A 302 -54.33 17.44 -17.76
CA PRO A 302 -53.92 17.77 -19.13
C PRO A 302 -52.94 18.95 -19.26
N ASN A 303 -52.90 19.85 -18.27
CA ASN A 303 -52.04 21.03 -18.24
C ASN A 303 -50.78 20.84 -17.37
N THR A 304 -50.31 19.61 -17.13
CA THR A 304 -49.15 19.34 -16.26
C THR A 304 -48.25 18.25 -16.85
N GLU A 305 -47.05 18.64 -17.29
CA GLU A 305 -46.03 17.75 -17.86
C GLU A 305 -45.71 16.59 -16.89
N GLY A 306 -45.91 15.35 -17.33
CA GLY A 306 -45.79 14.14 -16.51
C GLY A 306 -47.08 13.65 -15.84
N LEU A 307 -48.22 14.33 -16.09
CA LEU A 307 -49.57 13.91 -15.72
C LEU A 307 -50.57 14.04 -16.89
N SER A 308 -50.10 14.36 -18.10
CA SER A 308 -50.92 14.76 -19.24
C SER A 308 -51.75 13.62 -19.82
N THR A 309 -51.28 12.38 -19.65
CA THR A 309 -51.89 11.15 -20.19
C THR A 309 -51.90 10.03 -19.14
N LEU A 310 -52.74 9.01 -19.37
CA LEU A 310 -52.74 7.78 -18.56
C LEU A 310 -51.38 7.07 -18.60
N GLU A 311 -50.66 7.15 -19.72
CA GLU A 311 -49.33 6.56 -19.88
C GLU A 311 -48.28 7.30 -19.04
N GLU A 312 -48.31 8.64 -18.98
CA GLU A 312 -47.44 9.44 -18.12
C GLU A 312 -47.69 9.14 -16.63
N VAL A 313 -48.96 9.11 -16.22
CA VAL A 313 -49.37 8.73 -14.85
C VAL A 313 -48.90 7.32 -14.49
N SER A 314 -49.15 6.34 -15.37
CA SER A 314 -48.75 4.94 -15.14
C SER A 314 -47.22 4.79 -15.07
N THR A 315 -46.49 5.48 -15.96
CA THR A 315 -45.03 5.53 -15.98
C THR A 315 -44.45 6.19 -14.73
N GLY A 316 -45.14 7.21 -14.18
CA GLY A 316 -44.77 7.84 -12.92
C GLY A 316 -44.96 6.91 -11.71
N VAL A 317 -46.08 6.18 -11.66
CA VAL A 317 -46.34 5.14 -10.65
C VAL A 317 -45.32 4.00 -10.74
N GLU A 318 -45.04 3.50 -11.94
CA GLU A 318 -44.01 2.50 -12.21
C GLU A 318 -42.64 2.94 -11.66
N GLN A 319 -42.23 4.18 -11.94
CA GLN A 319 -40.95 4.71 -11.49
C GLN A 319 -40.85 4.87 -9.97
N ILE A 320 -41.96 5.15 -9.27
CA ILE A 320 -42.01 5.18 -7.81
C ILE A 320 -41.87 3.77 -7.23
N LEU A 321 -42.68 2.82 -7.72
CA LEU A 321 -42.61 1.42 -7.30
C LEU A 321 -41.19 0.86 -7.53
N ALA A 322 -40.59 1.09 -8.69
CA ALA A 322 -39.24 0.63 -9.01
C ALA A 322 -38.15 1.21 -8.08
N ASP A 323 -38.30 2.46 -7.64
CA ASP A 323 -37.39 3.13 -6.69
C ASP A 323 -37.61 2.68 -5.23
N MET A 324 -38.82 2.22 -4.87
CA MET A 324 -39.11 1.55 -3.60
C MET A 324 -38.52 0.13 -3.57
N ILE A 325 -38.81 -0.69 -4.59
CA ILE A 325 -38.29 -2.07 -4.75
C ILE A 325 -36.76 -2.08 -4.70
N ALA A 326 -36.09 -1.16 -5.40
CA ALA A 326 -34.63 -1.09 -5.45
C ALA A 326 -33.94 -0.54 -4.16
N LYS A 327 -34.70 -0.15 -3.14
CA LYS A 327 -34.19 0.36 -1.85
C LYS A 327 -34.55 -0.50 -0.65
N ASP A 328 -35.53 -1.40 -0.79
CA ASP A 328 -35.99 -2.26 0.29
C ASP A 328 -34.92 -3.25 0.76
N GLY A 329 -34.77 -3.37 2.08
CA GLY A 329 -33.71 -4.17 2.71
C GLY A 329 -33.87 -5.66 2.46
N GLU A 330 -35.09 -6.17 2.49
CA GLU A 330 -35.40 -7.58 2.23
C GLU A 330 -35.17 -7.92 0.75
N THR A 331 -35.70 -7.10 -0.16
CA THR A 331 -35.51 -7.23 -1.61
C THR A 331 -34.03 -7.24 -2.00
N LEU A 332 -33.23 -6.32 -1.44
CA LEU A 332 -31.79 -6.26 -1.65
C LEU A 332 -31.03 -7.42 -1.00
N THR A 333 -31.56 -8.05 0.05
CA THR A 333 -30.96 -9.22 0.70
C THR A 333 -31.30 -10.49 -0.07
N TYR A 334 -32.55 -10.65 -0.52
CA TYR A 334 -33.00 -11.78 -1.32
C TYR A 334 -32.25 -11.87 -2.65
N VAL A 335 -32.11 -10.77 -3.40
CA VAL A 335 -31.39 -10.77 -4.68
C VAL A 335 -29.90 -11.10 -4.50
N ARG A 336 -29.27 -10.67 -3.40
CA ARG A 336 -27.89 -11.09 -3.06
C ARG A 336 -27.83 -12.60 -2.81
N SER A 337 -28.78 -13.16 -2.05
CA SER A 337 -28.84 -14.61 -1.82
C SER A 337 -29.00 -15.43 -3.11
N LEU A 338 -29.65 -14.88 -4.15
CA LEU A 338 -29.71 -15.50 -5.47
C LEU A 338 -28.36 -15.39 -6.18
N CYS A 339 -27.73 -14.21 -6.18
CA CYS A 339 -26.43 -14.01 -6.81
C CYS A 339 -25.32 -14.86 -6.16
N ASP A 340 -25.30 -15.00 -4.83
CA ASP A 340 -24.31 -15.80 -4.09
C ASP A 340 -24.47 -17.32 -4.35
N ARG A 341 -25.68 -17.77 -4.71
CA ARG A 341 -25.97 -19.12 -5.22
C ARG A 341 -25.74 -19.26 -6.74
N SER A 342 -25.31 -18.21 -7.43
CA SER A 342 -25.17 -18.18 -8.89
C SER A 342 -23.71 -18.08 -9.35
N ASN A 343 -23.43 -18.59 -10.55
CA ASN A 343 -22.13 -18.48 -11.19
C ASN A 343 -21.92 -17.08 -11.81
N VAL A 344 -21.84 -16.03 -10.96
CA VAL A 344 -21.54 -14.67 -11.42
C VAL A 344 -20.13 -14.62 -12.00
N THR A 345 -20.02 -14.16 -13.24
CA THR A 345 -18.75 -14.12 -13.98
C THR A 345 -18.32 -12.69 -14.30
N LEU A 346 -17.01 -12.44 -14.25
CA LEU A 346 -16.38 -11.27 -14.83
C LEU A 346 -15.81 -11.67 -16.19
N GLN A 347 -16.16 -10.90 -17.22
CA GLN A 347 -15.72 -11.09 -18.60
C GLN A 347 -14.92 -9.86 -19.05
N SER A 348 -13.83 -10.10 -19.78
CA SER A 348 -12.97 -9.08 -20.38
C SER A 348 -12.79 -9.40 -21.85
N THR A 349 -13.11 -8.43 -22.72
CA THR A 349 -12.93 -8.51 -24.17
C THR A 349 -12.08 -7.35 -24.68
N VAL A 350 -11.39 -7.49 -25.81
CA VAL A 350 -10.74 -6.35 -26.48
C VAL A 350 -11.77 -5.26 -26.80
N SER A 351 -11.41 -4.01 -26.54
CA SER A 351 -12.30 -2.86 -26.73
C SER A 351 -12.50 -2.51 -28.20
N LYS A 352 -13.69 -2.01 -28.54
CA LYS A 352 -14.00 -1.47 -29.89
C LYS A 352 -13.18 -0.23 -30.26
N THR A 353 -12.47 0.38 -29.31
CA THR A 353 -11.49 1.44 -29.55
C THR A 353 -10.15 0.88 -29.98
N ALA A 354 -9.58 -0.07 -29.25
CA ALA A 354 -8.29 -0.69 -29.61
C ALA A 354 -8.35 -1.39 -30.97
N LEU A 355 -9.45 -2.10 -31.27
CA LEU A 355 -9.65 -2.75 -32.57
C LEU A 355 -9.69 -1.76 -33.76
N LYS A 356 -10.07 -0.50 -33.53
CA LYS A 356 -10.05 0.56 -34.57
C LYS A 356 -8.69 1.22 -34.69
N GLU A 357 -8.03 1.49 -33.57
CA GLU A 357 -6.66 2.01 -33.52
C GLU A 357 -5.68 1.02 -34.19
N GLN A 358 -5.92 -0.29 -34.05
CA GLN A 358 -5.16 -1.36 -34.71
C GLN A 358 -5.39 -1.44 -36.24
N GLN A 359 -6.45 -0.82 -36.76
CA GLN A 359 -6.77 -0.74 -38.20
C GLN A 359 -6.36 0.61 -38.83
N GLN A 360 -5.93 1.60 -38.04
CA GLN A 360 -5.51 2.92 -38.52
C GLN A 360 -4.02 3.14 -38.27
N THR A 361 -3.20 2.77 -39.27
CA THR A 361 -1.74 2.91 -39.27
C THR A 361 -1.28 4.35 -39.52
N ASP A 362 -1.84 5.32 -38.79
CA ASP A 362 -1.56 6.76 -38.95
C ASP A 362 -0.59 7.30 -37.88
N GLN A 363 0.43 8.03 -38.33
CA GLN A 363 1.74 8.12 -37.65
C GLN A 363 1.82 9.13 -36.48
N LYS A 364 0.81 9.22 -35.59
CA LYS A 364 0.78 10.24 -34.51
C LYS A 364 0.47 9.76 -33.08
N SER A 365 0.32 8.47 -32.85
CA SER A 365 0.30 7.88 -31.51
C SER A 365 1.19 6.64 -31.47
N LYS A 366 2.01 6.47 -30.40
CA LYS A 366 2.62 5.15 -30.12
C LYS A 366 1.48 4.11 -30.15
N PRO A 367 1.58 3.01 -30.91
CA PRO A 367 0.55 1.99 -30.92
C PRO A 367 0.41 1.44 -29.49
N LYS A 368 -0.82 1.33 -28.99
CA LYS A 368 -1.06 0.71 -27.69
C LYS A 368 -0.66 -0.76 -27.79
N ASP A 369 0.20 -1.19 -26.88
CA ASP A 369 0.69 -2.56 -26.88
C ASP A 369 -0.40 -3.51 -26.35
N ILE A 370 -1.20 -4.03 -27.29
CA ILE A 370 -2.26 -5.00 -27.03
C ILE A 370 -1.66 -6.35 -26.58
N SER A 371 -0.41 -6.67 -26.97
CA SER A 371 0.23 -7.96 -26.63
C SER A 371 0.40 -8.14 -25.12
N LYS A 372 0.71 -7.04 -24.40
CA LYS A 372 0.79 -6.99 -22.93
C LYS A 372 -0.53 -7.33 -22.21
N PHE A 373 -1.66 -7.38 -22.92
CA PHE A 373 -2.98 -7.76 -22.39
C PHE A 373 -3.59 -9.01 -23.05
N SER A 374 -2.80 -9.77 -23.82
CA SER A 374 -3.21 -11.01 -24.50
C SER A 374 -3.84 -12.06 -23.59
N LEU A 375 -3.38 -12.19 -22.34
CA LEU A 375 -3.97 -13.10 -21.34
C LEU A 375 -5.39 -12.68 -20.88
N TYR A 376 -5.84 -11.49 -21.25
CA TYR A 376 -7.11 -10.88 -20.81
C TYR A 376 -7.98 -10.39 -21.97
N SER A 377 -7.62 -10.71 -23.22
CA SER A 377 -8.35 -10.30 -24.45
C SER A 377 -9.67 -11.03 -24.66
N GLU A 378 -9.79 -12.27 -24.17
CA GLU A 378 -11.00 -13.11 -24.17
C GLU A 378 -11.10 -13.89 -22.84
N PHE A 379 -11.07 -13.17 -21.72
CA PHE A 379 -11.01 -13.78 -20.37
C PHE A 379 -12.40 -13.82 -19.72
N SER A 380 -12.75 -14.96 -19.12
CA SER A 380 -13.98 -15.17 -18.36
C SER A 380 -13.67 -15.95 -17.08
N CYS A 381 -14.06 -15.43 -15.92
CA CYS A 381 -13.80 -16.07 -14.62
C CYS A 381 -14.94 -15.82 -13.63
N ASN A 382 -15.20 -16.80 -12.74
CA ASN A 382 -16.13 -16.63 -11.63
C ASN A 382 -15.57 -15.61 -10.60
N ILE A 383 -16.41 -14.70 -10.12
CA ILE A 383 -16.02 -13.59 -9.23
C ILE A 383 -15.47 -14.03 -7.86
N GLN A 384 -15.79 -15.24 -7.40
CA GLN A 384 -15.22 -15.84 -6.19
C GLN A 384 -13.84 -16.47 -6.41
N ARG A 385 -13.42 -16.66 -7.68
CA ARG A 385 -12.15 -17.35 -8.06
C ARG A 385 -11.12 -16.45 -8.75
N ILE A 386 -11.50 -15.27 -9.21
CA ILE A 386 -10.59 -14.29 -9.82
C ILE A 386 -9.56 -13.80 -8.79
N GLN A 387 -8.29 -13.68 -9.21
CA GLN A 387 -7.19 -13.30 -8.34
C GLN A 387 -6.99 -11.78 -8.28
N HIS A 388 -6.38 -11.29 -7.20
CA HIS A 388 -6.12 -9.86 -6.99
C HIS A 388 -5.29 -9.24 -8.13
N HIS A 389 -4.18 -9.88 -8.51
CA HIS A 389 -3.32 -9.40 -9.61
C HIS A 389 -4.03 -9.42 -10.98
N GLN A 390 -4.92 -10.39 -11.24
CA GLN A 390 -5.75 -10.42 -12.45
C GLN A 390 -6.70 -9.23 -12.47
N THR A 391 -7.30 -8.91 -11.31
CA THR A 391 -8.20 -7.75 -11.16
C THR A 391 -7.47 -6.44 -11.47
N LEU A 392 -6.24 -6.24 -10.96
CA LEU A 392 -5.45 -5.04 -11.28
C LEU A 392 -5.02 -4.99 -12.76
N ALA A 393 -4.58 -6.11 -13.34
CA ALA A 393 -4.21 -6.17 -14.75
C ALA A 393 -5.39 -5.84 -15.69
N ILE A 394 -6.58 -6.39 -15.38
CA ILE A 394 -7.82 -6.12 -16.10
C ILE A 394 -8.26 -4.65 -15.94
N ASN A 395 -8.19 -4.10 -14.72
CA ASN A 395 -8.47 -2.69 -14.44
C ASN A 395 -7.52 -1.76 -15.23
N ARG A 396 -6.23 -2.07 -15.28
CA ARG A 396 -5.22 -1.34 -16.06
C ARG A 396 -5.54 -1.37 -17.55
N GLY A 397 -5.88 -2.54 -18.10
CA GLY A 397 -6.28 -2.68 -19.51
C GLY A 397 -7.55 -1.92 -19.86
N GLU A 398 -8.52 -1.84 -18.94
CA GLU A 398 -9.73 -1.02 -19.08
C GLU A 398 -9.42 0.49 -19.02
N ASN A 399 -8.59 0.93 -18.06
CA ASN A 399 -8.16 2.33 -17.92
C ASN A 399 -7.38 2.83 -19.16
N LEU A 400 -6.54 1.98 -19.77
CA LEU A 400 -5.82 2.26 -21.01
C LEU A 400 -6.72 2.22 -22.27
N LYS A 401 -8.01 1.87 -22.12
CA LYS A 401 -8.98 1.66 -23.21
C LYS A 401 -8.51 0.60 -24.21
N ILE A 402 -7.86 -0.44 -23.70
CA ILE A 402 -7.44 -1.64 -24.44
C ILE A 402 -8.52 -2.72 -24.28
N LEU A 403 -8.93 -2.98 -23.03
CA LEU A 403 -9.96 -3.95 -22.66
C LEU A 403 -11.33 -3.27 -22.39
N SER A 404 -12.38 -4.08 -22.33
CA SER A 404 -13.75 -3.72 -22.00
C SER A 404 -14.31 -4.77 -21.04
N VAL A 405 -14.62 -4.39 -19.80
CA VAL A 405 -14.95 -5.35 -18.73
C VAL A 405 -16.45 -5.34 -18.42
N LYS A 406 -17.02 -6.53 -18.20
CA LYS A 406 -18.42 -6.70 -17.79
C LYS A 406 -18.53 -7.69 -16.64
N VAL A 407 -19.52 -7.48 -15.79
CA VAL A 407 -20.02 -8.50 -14.84
C VAL A 407 -21.30 -9.07 -15.42
N ASN A 408 -21.38 -10.38 -15.52
CA ASN A 408 -22.51 -11.13 -16.06
C ASN A 408 -23.18 -11.92 -14.92
N ILE A 409 -24.45 -11.62 -14.66
CA ILE A 409 -25.30 -12.31 -13.68
C ILE A 409 -26.35 -13.11 -14.50
N PRO A 410 -26.51 -14.43 -14.28
CA PRO A 410 -27.40 -15.27 -15.10
C PRO A 410 -28.86 -14.80 -15.11
N ASP A 411 -29.54 -14.92 -16.26
CA ASP A 411 -30.93 -14.46 -16.43
C ASP A 411 -31.94 -15.18 -15.52
N TRP A 412 -31.65 -16.39 -15.04
CA TRP A 412 -32.52 -17.06 -14.07
C TRP A 412 -32.64 -16.27 -12.75
N VAL A 413 -31.59 -15.53 -12.36
CA VAL A 413 -31.61 -14.64 -11.18
C VAL A 413 -32.65 -13.53 -11.36
N LYS A 414 -32.77 -12.98 -12.57
CA LYS A 414 -33.81 -11.99 -12.92
C LYS A 414 -35.20 -12.62 -12.85
N THR A 415 -35.38 -13.79 -13.45
CA THR A 415 -36.68 -14.46 -13.50
C THR A 415 -37.19 -14.83 -12.10
N ASP A 416 -36.33 -15.38 -11.25
CA ASP A 416 -36.70 -15.73 -9.87
C ASP A 416 -36.90 -14.50 -8.98
N PHE A 417 -36.04 -13.47 -9.13
CA PHE A 417 -36.23 -12.17 -8.47
C PHE A 417 -37.60 -11.55 -8.80
N CYS A 418 -37.96 -11.47 -10.09
CA CYS A 418 -39.23 -10.89 -10.51
C CYS A 418 -40.41 -11.71 -9.96
N ARG A 419 -40.33 -13.05 -10.04
CA ARG A 419 -41.33 -13.97 -9.49
C ARG A 419 -41.55 -13.75 -8.01
N TRP A 420 -40.48 -13.77 -7.20
CA TRP A 420 -40.54 -13.58 -5.75
C TRP A 420 -41.05 -12.20 -5.34
N CYS A 421 -40.66 -11.14 -6.07
CA CYS A 421 -41.20 -9.81 -5.81
C CYS A 421 -42.72 -9.78 -5.98
N VAL A 422 -43.25 -10.26 -7.11
CA VAL A 422 -44.69 -10.20 -7.41
C VAL A 422 -45.52 -11.18 -6.56
N SER A 423 -44.97 -12.33 -6.16
CA SER A 423 -45.71 -13.35 -5.40
C SER A 423 -45.57 -13.26 -3.87
N VAL A 424 -44.48 -12.66 -3.36
CA VAL A 424 -44.17 -12.57 -1.92
C VAL A 424 -44.06 -11.12 -1.46
N ARG A 425 -42.97 -10.42 -1.78
CA ARG A 425 -42.57 -9.19 -1.08
C ARG A 425 -43.35 -7.93 -1.49
N TRP A 426 -43.78 -7.87 -2.75
CA TRP A 426 -44.49 -6.75 -3.38
C TRP A 426 -45.86 -7.18 -3.95
N ARG A 427 -46.39 -8.30 -3.46
CA ARG A 427 -47.74 -8.78 -3.79
C ARG A 427 -48.79 -7.79 -3.26
N PRO A 428 -49.75 -7.34 -4.09
CA PRO A 428 -50.86 -6.50 -3.61
C PRO A 428 -51.72 -7.23 -2.57
N GLN A 429 -52.21 -6.48 -1.57
CA GLN A 429 -53.02 -7.01 -0.47
C GLN A 429 -54.46 -7.39 -0.88
N GLY A 430 -54.94 -6.85 -2.01
CA GLY A 430 -56.25 -7.14 -2.59
C GLY A 430 -56.17 -7.60 -4.04
N PHE A 431 -57.31 -7.88 -4.66
CA PHE A 431 -57.38 -8.23 -6.08
C PHE A 431 -57.00 -7.04 -6.97
N ALA A 432 -55.92 -7.17 -7.73
CA ALA A 432 -55.47 -6.17 -8.69
C ALA A 432 -55.89 -6.56 -10.12
N ARG A 433 -56.49 -5.60 -10.84
CA ARG A 433 -56.89 -5.77 -12.25
C ARG A 433 -55.67 -6.06 -13.14
N PRO A 434 -55.81 -6.75 -14.28
CA PRO A 434 -54.70 -7.06 -15.18
C PRO A 434 -53.86 -5.85 -15.60
N GLU A 435 -54.47 -4.66 -15.66
CA GLU A 435 -53.84 -3.38 -16.03
C GLU A 435 -52.87 -2.92 -14.93
N LEU A 436 -53.31 -2.97 -13.67
CA LEU A 436 -52.48 -2.66 -12.51
C LEU A 436 -51.37 -3.70 -12.31
N MET A 437 -51.65 -4.97 -12.60
CA MET A 437 -50.65 -6.03 -12.58
C MET A 437 -49.60 -5.88 -13.70
N LYS A 438 -49.94 -5.34 -14.88
CA LYS A 438 -48.95 -4.99 -15.91
C LYS A 438 -47.99 -3.91 -15.39
N ILE A 439 -48.50 -2.86 -14.73
CA ILE A 439 -47.67 -1.79 -14.13
C ILE A 439 -46.76 -2.34 -13.03
N LEU A 440 -47.25 -3.23 -12.16
CA LEU A 440 -46.42 -3.86 -11.13
C LEU A 440 -45.30 -4.73 -11.72
N ASN A 441 -45.61 -5.55 -12.73
CA ASN A 441 -44.60 -6.39 -13.40
C ASN A 441 -43.55 -5.52 -14.13
N ALA A 442 -43.97 -4.44 -14.80
CA ALA A 442 -43.07 -3.48 -15.42
C ALA A 442 -42.15 -2.81 -14.38
N ALA A 443 -42.70 -2.34 -13.26
CA ALA A 443 -41.94 -1.72 -12.17
C ALA A 443 -40.91 -2.67 -11.54
N VAL A 444 -41.28 -3.93 -11.33
CA VAL A 444 -40.37 -4.97 -10.84
C VAL A 444 -39.26 -5.23 -11.85
N GLU A 445 -39.57 -5.35 -13.15
CA GLU A 445 -38.55 -5.60 -14.17
C GLU A 445 -37.61 -4.39 -14.39
N ASP A 446 -38.14 -3.17 -14.40
CA ASP A 446 -37.35 -1.93 -14.46
C ASP A 446 -36.48 -1.75 -13.21
N SER A 447 -37.00 -2.03 -12.01
CA SER A 447 -36.19 -2.02 -10.78
C SER A 447 -34.97 -2.93 -10.91
N TYR A 448 -35.15 -4.12 -11.49
CA TYR A 448 -34.05 -5.05 -11.71
C TYR A 448 -33.09 -4.54 -12.80
N LYS A 449 -33.59 -4.26 -14.01
CA LYS A 449 -32.78 -3.86 -15.17
C LYS A 449 -32.03 -2.54 -14.96
N ARG A 450 -32.69 -1.52 -14.39
CA ARG A 450 -32.22 -0.13 -14.36
C ARG A 450 -31.52 0.25 -13.06
N LEU A 451 -31.88 -0.37 -11.93
CA LEU A 451 -31.38 0.01 -10.61
C LEU A 451 -30.53 -1.09 -9.97
N ILE A 452 -31.10 -2.29 -9.77
CA ILE A 452 -30.47 -3.36 -8.99
C ILE A 452 -29.31 -4.02 -9.76
N MET A 453 -29.50 -4.42 -11.02
CA MET A 453 -28.42 -5.02 -11.85
C MET A 453 -27.20 -4.09 -11.95
N PRO A 454 -27.33 -2.78 -12.30
CA PRO A 454 -26.20 -1.86 -12.27
C PRO A 454 -25.61 -1.64 -10.88
N LEU A 455 -26.40 -1.73 -9.81
CA LEU A 455 -25.91 -1.64 -8.43
C LEU A 455 -25.06 -2.88 -8.06
N LEU A 456 -25.53 -4.08 -8.38
CA LEU A 456 -24.82 -5.34 -8.15
C LEU A 456 -23.52 -5.40 -8.95
N CYS A 457 -23.55 -5.12 -10.25
CA CYS A 457 -22.35 -5.13 -11.10
C CYS A 457 -21.30 -4.10 -10.66
N ARG A 458 -21.70 -2.88 -10.26
CA ARG A 458 -20.78 -1.91 -9.63
C ARG A 458 -20.29 -2.40 -8.26
N GLY A 459 -21.15 -3.02 -7.46
CA GLY A 459 -20.80 -3.59 -6.16
C GLY A 459 -19.72 -4.67 -6.28
N TYR A 460 -19.87 -5.60 -7.23
CA TYR A 460 -18.85 -6.62 -7.52
C TYR A 460 -17.54 -6.02 -8.05
N ARG A 461 -17.58 -5.10 -9.04
CA ARG A 461 -16.35 -4.42 -9.52
C ARG A 461 -15.65 -3.66 -8.39
N THR A 462 -16.40 -2.98 -7.52
CA THR A 462 -15.84 -2.25 -6.37
C THR A 462 -15.24 -3.21 -5.34
N LYS A 463 -15.96 -4.28 -4.94
CA LYS A 463 -15.48 -5.30 -4.00
C LYS A 463 -14.19 -5.97 -4.48
N LEU A 464 -14.12 -6.33 -5.77
CA LEU A 464 -12.92 -6.90 -6.38
C LEU A 464 -11.75 -5.91 -6.36
N THR A 465 -11.96 -4.69 -6.85
CA THR A 465 -10.90 -3.66 -6.90
C THR A 465 -10.39 -3.32 -5.50
N THR A 466 -11.26 -3.02 -4.54
CA THR A 466 -10.83 -2.68 -3.16
C THR A 466 -10.15 -3.85 -2.45
N SER A 467 -10.56 -5.10 -2.72
CA SER A 467 -9.85 -6.29 -2.22
C SER A 467 -8.43 -6.39 -2.82
N ALA A 468 -8.30 -6.16 -4.14
CA ALA A 468 -7.02 -6.22 -4.83
C ALA A 468 -6.08 -5.07 -4.47
N GLU A 469 -6.60 -3.85 -4.31
CA GLU A 469 -5.85 -2.71 -3.79
C GLU A 469 -5.37 -2.97 -2.36
N LYS A 470 -6.21 -3.51 -1.47
CA LYS A 470 -5.81 -3.81 -0.08
C LYS A 470 -4.70 -4.85 -0.04
N GLU A 471 -4.85 -5.97 -0.75
CA GLU A 471 -3.85 -7.03 -0.80
C GLU A 471 -2.50 -6.54 -1.36
N SER A 472 -2.53 -5.79 -2.47
CA SER A 472 -1.32 -5.24 -3.06
C SER A 472 -0.68 -4.17 -2.17
N ILE A 473 -1.45 -3.30 -1.52
CA ILE A 473 -0.92 -2.32 -0.55
C ILE A 473 -0.28 -3.04 0.66
N ALA A 474 -0.86 -4.14 1.16
CA ALA A 474 -0.27 -4.94 2.23
C ALA A 474 1.08 -5.58 1.81
N MET A 475 1.18 -6.07 0.58
CA MET A 475 2.45 -6.54 0.01
C MET A 475 3.48 -5.41 -0.15
N PHE A 476 3.08 -4.24 -0.64
CA PHE A 476 3.96 -3.07 -0.77
C PHE A 476 4.46 -2.58 0.59
N VAL A 477 3.58 -2.58 1.62
CA VAL A 477 3.89 -2.30 3.02
C VAL A 477 4.96 -3.26 3.55
N ARG A 478 4.78 -4.57 3.36
CA ARG A 478 5.75 -5.58 3.77
C ARG A 478 7.11 -5.39 3.07
N ASN A 479 7.11 -5.25 1.75
CA ASN A 479 8.32 -5.12 0.95
C ASN A 479 9.12 -3.85 1.33
N LEU A 480 8.43 -2.74 1.58
CA LEU A 480 9.05 -1.52 2.08
C LEU A 480 9.63 -1.72 3.49
N ARG A 481 8.88 -2.36 4.40
CA ARG A 481 9.33 -2.65 5.77
C ARG A 481 10.64 -3.42 5.78
N GLN A 482 10.74 -4.49 4.99
CA GLN A 482 11.95 -5.32 4.91
C GLN A 482 13.15 -4.49 4.43
N ARG A 483 12.99 -3.71 3.34
CA ARG A 483 14.08 -2.86 2.78
C ARG A 483 14.53 -1.73 3.71
N LEU A 484 13.63 -1.17 4.52
CA LEU A 484 13.98 -0.15 5.54
C LEU A 484 14.65 -0.74 6.79
N LEU A 485 14.37 -2.00 7.12
CA LEU A 485 14.93 -2.67 8.31
C LEU A 485 16.14 -3.56 8.02
N MET A 486 16.65 -3.59 6.78
CA MET A 486 17.92 -4.26 6.45
C MET A 486 19.08 -3.78 7.36
N CYS A 487 19.98 -4.70 7.69
CA CYS A 487 21.09 -4.47 8.61
C CYS A 487 22.14 -3.50 8.01
N PRO A 488 22.55 -2.43 8.73
CA PRO A 488 23.48 -1.41 8.23
C PRO A 488 24.95 -1.88 8.25
N VAL A 489 25.65 -1.78 7.11
CA VAL A 489 27.08 -2.15 6.99
C VAL A 489 27.97 -0.97 7.43
N ARG A 490 28.10 -0.80 8.74
CA ARG A 490 28.89 0.28 9.37
C ARG A 490 30.40 -0.01 9.38
N GLY A 491 31.19 1.05 9.53
CA GLY A 491 32.63 0.95 9.80
C GLY A 491 33.53 0.67 8.59
N ARG A 492 32.97 0.45 7.39
CA ARG A 492 33.73 0.14 6.16
C ARG A 492 33.79 1.33 5.19
N VAL A 493 34.93 1.45 4.49
CA VAL A 493 35.02 2.23 3.25
C VAL A 493 34.26 1.48 2.15
N ILE A 494 33.41 2.18 1.41
CA ILE A 494 32.55 1.58 0.37
C ILE A 494 32.71 2.31 -0.97
N LEU A 495 32.93 1.56 -2.04
CA LEU A 495 32.82 2.03 -3.43
C LEU A 495 31.39 1.77 -3.92
N GLY A 496 30.58 2.82 -3.97
CA GLY A 496 29.29 2.80 -4.67
C GLY A 496 29.50 2.91 -6.19
N VAL A 497 28.83 2.04 -6.95
CA VAL A 497 28.91 1.95 -8.41
C VAL A 497 27.51 2.05 -9.00
N ASP A 498 27.26 3.10 -9.79
CA ASP A 498 26.05 3.31 -10.58
C ASP A 498 26.33 2.87 -12.04
N PRO A 499 25.85 1.70 -12.49
CA PRO A 499 26.27 1.13 -13.77
C PRO A 499 25.90 1.96 -15.01
N GLY A 500 26.43 1.56 -16.16
CA GLY A 500 25.99 2.10 -17.45
C GLY A 500 26.96 1.87 -18.60
N TYR A 501 26.40 1.71 -19.81
CA TYR A 501 27.17 1.56 -21.04
C TYR A 501 27.69 2.92 -21.57
N ARG A 502 26.84 3.69 -22.27
CA ARG A 502 27.26 4.88 -23.05
C ARG A 502 27.76 6.06 -22.22
N HIS A 503 27.27 6.18 -20.99
CA HIS A 503 27.61 7.26 -20.05
C HIS A 503 28.57 6.80 -18.96
N GLY A 504 29.20 5.63 -19.13
CA GLY A 504 30.07 5.01 -18.15
C GLY A 504 29.33 4.53 -16.89
N CYS A 505 30.09 3.84 -16.04
CA CYS A 505 29.71 3.53 -14.67
C CYS A 505 30.23 4.67 -13.77
N LYS A 506 29.39 5.21 -12.89
CA LYS A 506 29.77 6.31 -11.99
C LYS A 506 30.17 5.75 -10.64
N LEU A 507 31.19 6.33 -10.04
CA LEU A 507 31.84 5.86 -8.83
C LEU A 507 31.71 6.89 -7.71
N ALA A 508 31.50 6.40 -6.49
CA ALA A 508 31.60 7.18 -5.27
C ALA A 508 32.27 6.36 -4.17
N ILE A 509 33.46 6.79 -3.72
CA ILE A 509 34.14 6.21 -2.56
C ILE A 509 33.66 6.95 -1.32
N LEU A 510 33.12 6.20 -0.36
CA LEU A 510 32.54 6.68 0.88
C LEU A 510 33.37 6.22 2.07
N SER A 511 33.65 7.13 3.00
CA SER A 511 34.29 6.82 4.28
C SER A 511 33.40 5.94 5.17
N PRO A 512 33.95 5.37 6.27
CA PRO A 512 33.18 4.69 7.33
C PRO A 512 32.07 5.53 7.99
N THR A 513 32.02 6.84 7.71
CA THR A 513 31.03 7.81 8.24
C THR A 513 30.15 8.44 7.14
N SER A 514 30.10 7.84 5.95
CA SER A 514 29.30 8.28 4.79
C SER A 514 29.66 9.66 4.20
N GLN A 515 30.78 10.25 4.63
CA GLN A 515 31.44 11.35 3.92
C GLN A 515 31.99 10.84 2.58
N ILE A 516 31.89 11.67 1.54
CA ILE A 516 32.40 11.39 0.20
C ILE A 516 33.92 11.65 0.20
N LEU A 517 34.70 10.65 -0.21
CA LEU A 517 36.16 10.74 -0.32
C LEU A 517 36.60 11.00 -1.76
N HIS A 518 35.96 10.35 -2.72
CA HIS A 518 36.28 10.47 -4.16
C HIS A 518 35.05 10.18 -5.02
N THR A 519 34.93 10.80 -6.20
CA THR A 519 33.89 10.51 -7.20
C THR A 519 34.44 10.60 -8.61
N ASP A 520 34.07 9.65 -9.48
CA ASP A 520 34.67 9.50 -10.82
C ASP A 520 33.69 8.81 -11.79
N VAL A 521 34.05 8.72 -13.07
CA VAL A 521 33.35 7.94 -14.11
C VAL A 521 34.35 7.04 -14.84
N VAL A 522 33.98 5.77 -15.02
CA VAL A 522 34.83 4.74 -15.66
C VAL A 522 34.08 3.98 -16.76
N TYR A 523 34.79 3.57 -17.80
CA TYR A 523 34.22 2.97 -19.02
C TYR A 523 34.57 1.49 -19.16
N LEU A 524 34.00 0.67 -18.26
CA LEU A 524 34.31 -0.76 -18.10
C LEU A 524 33.95 -1.61 -19.35
N HIS A 525 32.95 -1.18 -20.11
CA HIS A 525 32.30 -1.96 -21.18
C HIS A 525 32.82 -1.63 -22.58
N GLY A 526 34.12 -1.35 -22.71
CA GLY A 526 34.74 -0.93 -23.97
C GLY A 526 36.22 -1.31 -24.08
N SER A 527 36.87 -0.91 -25.18
CA SER A 527 38.27 -1.26 -25.48
C SER A 527 39.30 -0.71 -24.47
N GLY A 528 38.92 0.26 -23.64
CA GLY A 528 39.73 0.78 -22.54
C GLY A 528 39.75 -0.06 -21.27
N ARG A 529 38.99 -1.18 -21.20
CA ARG A 529 38.71 -1.98 -19.99
C ARG A 529 39.90 -2.14 -19.02
N ASN A 530 41.08 -2.49 -19.52
CA ASN A 530 42.25 -2.74 -18.66
C ASN A 530 42.77 -1.47 -17.97
N ARG A 531 42.81 -0.33 -18.68
CA ARG A 531 43.22 0.96 -18.12
C ARG A 531 42.26 1.42 -17.02
N GLU A 532 40.97 1.19 -17.21
CA GLU A 532 39.95 1.48 -16.20
C GLU A 532 40.06 0.55 -14.99
N ALA A 533 40.50 -0.71 -15.17
CA ALA A 533 40.82 -1.62 -14.07
C ALA A 533 42.02 -1.15 -13.26
N ASP A 534 43.13 -0.75 -13.91
CA ASP A 534 44.30 -0.19 -13.21
C ASP A 534 43.95 1.08 -12.42
N LYS A 535 43.14 1.96 -13.02
CA LYS A 535 42.59 3.17 -12.37
C LYS A 535 41.75 2.83 -11.14
N LEU A 536 40.83 1.86 -11.25
CA LEU A 536 40.05 1.34 -10.12
C LEU A 536 40.95 0.78 -9.02
N ARG A 537 41.98 0.00 -9.37
CA ARG A 537 42.92 -0.57 -8.41
C ARG A 537 43.69 0.50 -7.64
N HIS A 538 44.15 1.56 -8.31
CA HIS A 538 44.81 2.69 -7.64
C HIS A 538 43.89 3.31 -6.60
N LEU A 539 42.67 3.71 -7.00
CA LEU A 539 41.69 4.34 -6.11
C LEU A 539 41.31 3.41 -4.93
N MET A 540 41.11 2.12 -5.18
CA MET A 540 40.76 1.19 -4.10
C MET A 540 41.90 0.98 -3.10
N LEU A 541 43.17 0.98 -3.54
CA LEU A 541 44.33 0.95 -2.65
C LEU A 541 44.50 2.25 -1.87
N GLU A 542 44.42 3.40 -2.55
CA GLU A 542 44.54 4.76 -1.99
C GLU A 542 43.58 5.00 -0.82
N TYR A 543 42.32 4.60 -0.96
CA TYR A 543 41.29 4.75 0.08
C TYR A 543 41.08 3.47 0.92
N SER A 544 41.89 2.42 0.76
CA SER A 544 41.76 1.12 1.44
C SER A 544 40.36 0.50 1.35
N CYS A 545 39.75 0.58 0.16
CA CYS A 545 38.37 0.20 -0.08
C CYS A 545 38.19 -1.31 -0.34
N GLN A 546 37.68 -2.04 0.67
CA GLN A 546 37.46 -3.49 0.64
C GLN A 546 36.05 -3.93 0.21
N THR A 547 35.13 -2.98 -0.01
CA THR A 547 33.71 -3.29 -0.24
C THR A 547 33.14 -2.49 -1.41
N VAL A 548 32.63 -3.21 -2.42
CA VAL A 548 32.00 -2.63 -3.63
C VAL A 548 30.48 -2.85 -3.57
N VAL A 549 29.71 -1.83 -3.97
CA VAL A 549 28.25 -1.84 -3.96
C VAL A 549 27.74 -1.44 -5.34
N ILE A 550 27.08 -2.36 -6.05
CA ILE A 550 26.68 -2.19 -7.44
C ILE A 550 25.16 -1.95 -7.52
N GLY A 551 24.72 -0.91 -8.24
CA GLY A 551 23.31 -0.67 -8.56
C GLY A 551 22.72 -1.75 -9.48
N ASN A 552 21.44 -2.10 -9.28
CA ASN A 552 20.83 -3.28 -9.92
C ASN A 552 20.20 -3.05 -11.32
N GLY A 553 20.47 -1.92 -11.98
CA GLY A 553 19.84 -1.54 -13.26
C GLY A 553 20.70 -1.78 -14.50
N THR A 554 20.65 -0.83 -15.45
CA THR A 554 21.20 -0.99 -16.80
C THR A 554 22.72 -1.17 -16.80
N ALA A 555 23.21 -2.26 -17.38
CA ALA A 555 24.61 -2.72 -17.32
C ALA A 555 25.08 -3.28 -15.95
N CYS A 556 24.17 -3.61 -15.01
CA CYS A 556 24.54 -4.25 -13.75
C CYS A 556 25.28 -5.58 -13.96
N ARG A 557 24.79 -6.47 -14.85
CA ARG A 557 25.36 -7.81 -15.05
C ARG A 557 26.81 -7.77 -15.53
N GLU A 558 27.09 -6.91 -16.51
CA GLU A 558 28.42 -6.74 -17.08
C GLU A 558 29.38 -6.08 -16.09
N THR A 559 28.85 -5.19 -15.25
CA THR A 559 29.62 -4.53 -14.16
C THR A 559 29.93 -5.52 -13.04
N GLU A 560 28.97 -6.36 -12.65
CA GLU A 560 29.15 -7.48 -11.72
C GLU A 560 30.19 -8.48 -12.24
N ALA A 561 30.04 -8.95 -13.49
CA ALA A 561 30.97 -9.88 -14.12
C ALA A 561 32.40 -9.31 -14.19
N PHE A 562 32.54 -8.01 -14.50
CA PHE A 562 33.82 -7.32 -14.49
C PHE A 562 34.47 -7.31 -13.09
N PHE A 563 33.74 -6.91 -12.04
CA PHE A 563 34.29 -6.87 -10.68
C PHE A 563 34.60 -8.28 -10.15
N ALA A 564 33.71 -9.25 -10.38
CA ALA A 564 33.89 -10.62 -9.91
C ALA A 564 35.10 -11.32 -10.56
N ASP A 565 35.35 -11.07 -11.85
CA ASP A 565 36.55 -11.54 -12.58
C ASP A 565 37.83 -10.97 -11.95
N LEU A 566 37.90 -9.64 -11.72
CA LEU A 566 39.05 -9.01 -11.06
C LEU A 566 39.28 -9.51 -9.63
N ILE A 567 38.21 -9.74 -8.85
CA ILE A 567 38.27 -10.28 -7.49
C ILE A 567 38.79 -11.73 -7.51
N LYS A 568 38.21 -12.59 -8.36
CA LYS A 568 38.60 -14.00 -8.52
C LYS A 568 40.06 -14.17 -8.95
N ASN A 569 40.56 -13.27 -9.81
CA ASN A 569 41.95 -13.24 -10.25
C ASN A 569 42.90 -12.56 -9.23
N GLY A 570 42.41 -12.12 -8.07
CA GLY A 570 43.22 -11.52 -7.00
C GLY A 570 43.80 -10.13 -7.34
N PHE A 571 43.23 -9.44 -8.33
CA PHE A 571 43.79 -8.21 -8.92
C PHE A 571 43.96 -7.07 -7.91
N PHE A 572 43.08 -6.99 -6.90
CA PHE A 572 43.09 -5.93 -5.88
C PHE A 572 44.05 -6.18 -4.70
N ARG A 573 44.84 -7.28 -4.70
CA ARG A 573 45.80 -7.57 -3.63
C ARG A 573 46.76 -6.38 -3.38
N PRO A 574 47.05 -6.06 -2.10
CA PRO A 574 46.79 -6.85 -0.90
C PRO A 574 45.38 -6.75 -0.27
N LEU A 575 44.44 -6.01 -0.86
CA LEU A 575 43.07 -5.94 -0.33
C LEU A 575 42.32 -7.25 -0.59
N ASP A 576 41.62 -7.75 0.43
CA ASP A 576 40.49 -8.67 0.25
C ASP A 576 39.27 -7.82 -0.13
N VAL A 577 38.73 -8.05 -1.33
CA VAL A 577 37.65 -7.25 -1.90
C VAL A 577 36.42 -8.14 -2.07
N SER A 578 35.30 -7.66 -1.53
CA SER A 578 33.98 -8.27 -1.69
C SER A 578 33.01 -7.28 -2.32
N TYR A 579 31.98 -7.79 -2.99
CA TYR A 579 30.95 -6.94 -3.60
C TYR A 579 29.53 -7.40 -3.26
N CYS A 580 28.57 -6.49 -3.30
CA CYS A 580 27.14 -6.83 -3.24
C CYS A 580 26.35 -6.00 -4.24
N ILE A 581 25.20 -6.52 -4.68
CA ILE A 581 24.21 -5.76 -5.46
C ILE A 581 23.26 -5.08 -4.47
N THR A 582 22.89 -3.83 -4.75
CA THR A 582 21.81 -3.13 -4.06
C THR A 582 20.81 -2.55 -5.05
N SER A 583 19.57 -2.35 -4.63
CA SER A 583 18.57 -1.78 -5.52
C SER A 583 18.84 -0.29 -5.74
N GLU A 584 18.94 0.14 -7.01
CA GLU A 584 19.12 1.54 -7.38
C GLU A 584 17.81 2.33 -7.48
N ALA A 585 16.65 1.65 -7.38
CA ALA A 585 15.33 2.26 -7.58
C ALA A 585 15.18 3.58 -6.82
N GLY A 586 14.80 4.64 -7.54
CA GLY A 586 14.67 6.00 -7.01
C GLY A 586 15.98 6.76 -6.78
N ALA A 587 17.17 6.22 -7.08
CA ALA A 587 18.45 6.94 -6.95
C ALA A 587 18.56 8.11 -7.95
N SER A 588 18.06 7.90 -9.17
CA SER A 588 17.88 8.92 -10.22
C SER A 588 16.90 10.04 -9.81
N ILE A 589 15.88 9.70 -9.03
CA ILE A 589 14.89 10.67 -8.50
C ILE A 589 15.45 11.40 -7.28
N TYR A 590 16.27 10.72 -6.47
CA TYR A 590 17.01 11.34 -5.38
C TYR A 590 18.04 12.34 -5.88
N SER A 591 18.87 12.02 -6.88
CA SER A 591 19.99 12.88 -7.29
C SER A 591 19.59 14.27 -7.81
N VAL A 592 18.35 14.40 -8.32
CA VAL A 592 17.75 15.68 -8.75
C VAL A 592 16.83 16.32 -7.68
N SER A 593 16.72 15.72 -6.49
CA SER A 593 15.88 16.23 -5.40
C SER A 593 16.47 17.47 -4.71
N PRO A 594 15.64 18.36 -4.12
CA PRO A 594 16.12 19.46 -3.29
C PRO A 594 16.96 18.99 -2.10
N GLU A 595 16.61 17.86 -1.49
CA GLU A 595 17.40 17.20 -0.45
C GLU A 595 18.82 16.84 -0.93
N ALA A 596 18.99 16.21 -2.11
CA ALA A 596 20.32 15.87 -2.62
C ALA A 596 21.13 17.09 -3.08
N VAL A 597 20.47 18.13 -3.60
CA VAL A 597 21.11 19.43 -3.89
C VAL A 597 21.58 20.12 -2.60
N LYS A 598 20.83 20.00 -1.50
CA LYS A 598 21.22 20.51 -0.16
C LYS A 598 22.37 19.72 0.46
N GLU A 599 22.44 18.40 0.24
CA GLU A 599 23.54 17.56 0.75
C GLU A 599 24.82 17.62 -0.10
N MET A 600 24.69 17.81 -1.43
CA MET A 600 25.80 17.65 -2.40
C MET A 600 25.70 18.71 -3.52
N PRO A 601 25.79 20.01 -3.21
CA PRO A 601 25.51 21.10 -4.16
C PRO A 601 26.39 21.04 -5.40
N ASP A 602 27.71 20.93 -5.22
CA ASP A 602 28.71 21.01 -6.30
C ASP A 602 28.88 19.70 -7.11
N LEU A 603 28.16 18.63 -6.75
CA LEU A 603 28.27 17.31 -7.36
C LEU A 603 27.24 17.11 -8.49
N ASP A 604 27.66 16.56 -9.62
CA ASP A 604 26.77 16.24 -10.75
C ASP A 604 25.69 15.20 -10.36
N PRO A 605 24.43 15.32 -10.85
CA PRO A 605 23.37 14.36 -10.54
C PRO A 605 23.69 12.88 -10.86
N ASN A 606 24.53 12.60 -11.86
CA ASN A 606 24.94 11.23 -12.20
C ASN A 606 26.01 10.68 -11.24
N LEU A 607 26.67 11.52 -10.44
CA LEU A 607 27.60 11.11 -9.38
C LEU A 607 26.85 10.96 -8.04
N ARG A 608 25.82 11.80 -7.79
CA ARG A 608 24.95 11.71 -6.60
C ARG A 608 24.16 10.38 -6.52
N SER A 609 23.83 9.75 -7.64
CA SER A 609 23.19 8.41 -7.68
C SER A 609 24.11 7.35 -7.09
N ALA A 610 25.38 7.30 -7.52
CA ALA A 610 26.43 6.41 -6.99
C ALA A 610 26.67 6.61 -5.49
N VAL A 611 26.67 7.87 -5.01
CA VAL A 611 26.72 8.18 -3.57
C VAL A 611 25.53 7.54 -2.83
N SER A 612 24.30 7.66 -3.34
CA SER A 612 23.14 7.04 -2.70
C SER A 612 23.21 5.51 -2.72
N ILE A 613 23.74 4.91 -3.80
CA ILE A 613 23.91 3.46 -3.95
C ILE A 613 24.84 2.93 -2.86
N GLY A 614 26.00 3.57 -2.63
CA GLY A 614 26.89 3.19 -1.52
C GLY A 614 26.26 3.41 -0.14
N ARG A 615 25.59 4.56 0.08
CA ARG A 615 24.95 4.90 1.36
C ARG A 615 23.79 3.97 1.74
N ARG A 616 23.03 3.46 0.76
CA ARG A 616 21.98 2.44 0.97
C ARG A 616 22.47 1.18 1.65
N VAL A 617 23.76 0.82 1.53
CA VAL A 617 24.36 -0.34 2.22
C VAL A 617 24.97 0.06 3.56
N GLN A 618 25.50 1.29 3.70
CA GLN A 618 26.02 1.78 4.98
C GLN A 618 24.91 1.97 6.04
N ASP A 619 23.77 2.57 5.67
CA ASP A 619 22.54 2.52 6.48
C ASP A 619 21.28 2.63 5.59
N PRO A 620 20.59 1.50 5.29
CA PRO A 620 19.42 1.47 4.42
C PRO A 620 18.30 2.43 4.85
N LEU A 621 18.06 2.55 6.17
CA LEU A 621 17.02 3.38 6.74
C LEU A 621 17.34 4.87 6.54
N ALA A 622 18.59 5.28 6.79
CA ALA A 622 18.98 6.69 6.74
C ALA A 622 18.99 7.26 5.31
N GLU A 623 19.27 6.43 4.29
CA GLU A 623 19.28 6.88 2.89
C GLU A 623 17.91 6.73 2.22
N LEU A 624 17.19 5.61 2.40
CA LEU A 624 15.92 5.37 1.70
C LEU A 624 14.79 6.33 2.12
N VAL A 625 14.78 6.84 3.36
CA VAL A 625 13.79 7.85 3.80
C VAL A 625 13.93 9.22 3.13
N LYS A 626 15.03 9.47 2.39
CA LYS A 626 15.18 10.65 1.54
C LYS A 626 14.34 10.57 0.25
N ILE A 627 13.78 9.40 -0.04
CA ILE A 627 13.03 9.10 -1.26
C ILE A 627 11.56 8.92 -0.91
N ALA A 628 10.66 9.63 -1.62
CA ALA A 628 9.23 9.45 -1.41
C ALA A 628 8.84 7.98 -1.70
N PRO A 629 8.20 7.23 -0.78
CA PRO A 629 8.20 5.77 -0.81
C PRO A 629 7.70 5.08 -2.08
N LYS A 630 6.79 5.72 -2.81
CA LYS A 630 6.29 5.28 -4.14
C LYS A 630 7.40 5.14 -5.21
N HIS A 631 8.58 5.69 -4.98
CA HIS A 631 9.73 5.65 -5.89
C HIS A 631 10.81 4.63 -5.48
N ILE A 632 10.63 3.92 -4.36
CA ILE A 632 11.58 2.89 -3.89
C ILE A 632 11.43 1.58 -4.70
N GLY A 633 10.38 1.44 -5.52
CA GLY A 633 10.14 0.26 -6.37
C GLY A 633 9.73 -0.95 -5.52
N ILE A 634 8.52 -0.88 -4.94
CA ILE A 634 8.09 -1.77 -3.85
C ILE A 634 7.17 -2.91 -4.31
N GLY A 635 6.74 -2.90 -5.57
CA GLY A 635 6.02 -4.01 -6.21
C GLY A 635 5.39 -3.63 -7.55
N THR A 636 4.94 -4.65 -8.28
CA THR A 636 4.20 -4.46 -9.54
C THR A 636 2.83 -3.82 -9.28
N TYR A 637 2.29 -3.10 -10.26
CA TYR A 637 0.99 -2.40 -10.16
C TYR A 637 0.91 -1.27 -9.10
N GLN A 638 2.04 -0.80 -8.54
CA GLN A 638 2.07 0.31 -7.57
C GLN A 638 1.44 1.63 -8.07
N HIS A 639 1.29 1.82 -9.39
CA HIS A 639 0.63 2.98 -9.99
C HIS A 639 -0.84 2.73 -10.38
N ASP A 640 -1.29 1.47 -10.33
CA ASP A 640 -2.65 1.04 -10.71
C ASP A 640 -3.59 0.92 -9.48
N VAL A 641 -3.08 1.16 -8.27
CA VAL A 641 -3.83 1.28 -7.01
C VAL A 641 -4.05 2.74 -6.60
N SER A 642 -5.05 3.00 -5.75
CA SER A 642 -5.35 4.30 -5.15
C SER A 642 -4.11 4.96 -4.51
N GLN A 643 -3.59 6.00 -5.19
CA GLN A 643 -2.34 6.65 -4.81
C GLN A 643 -2.40 7.39 -3.46
N SER A 644 -3.58 7.80 -2.99
CA SER A 644 -3.77 8.39 -1.67
C SER A 644 -3.71 7.36 -0.55
N LEU A 645 -4.33 6.19 -0.74
CA LEU A 645 -4.25 5.07 0.21
C LEU A 645 -2.83 4.51 0.24
N LEU A 646 -2.21 4.34 -0.92
CA LEU A 646 -0.81 3.93 -1.04
C LEU A 646 0.12 4.88 -0.28
N LYS A 647 0.05 6.20 -0.54
CA LYS A 647 0.89 7.17 0.17
C LYS A 647 0.69 7.07 1.69
N ALA A 648 -0.55 7.08 2.17
CA ALA A 648 -0.84 7.02 3.60
C ALA A 648 -0.30 5.74 4.28
N ALA A 649 -0.41 4.59 3.60
CA ALA A 649 0.13 3.33 4.09
C ALA A 649 1.67 3.34 4.16
N LEU A 650 2.35 3.79 3.10
CA LEU A 650 3.81 3.76 3.02
C LEU A 650 4.48 4.81 3.92
N ASP A 651 3.94 6.03 3.97
CA ASP A 651 4.41 7.08 4.90
C ASP A 651 4.27 6.58 6.36
N GLY A 652 3.19 5.83 6.66
CA GLY A 652 2.99 5.16 7.94
C GLY A 652 4.01 4.06 8.24
N VAL A 653 4.41 3.26 7.24
CA VAL A 653 5.50 2.26 7.38
C VAL A 653 6.85 2.92 7.60
N VAL A 654 7.15 4.02 6.90
CA VAL A 654 8.38 4.79 7.16
C VAL A 654 8.40 5.29 8.60
N GLN A 655 7.32 5.92 9.06
CA GLN A 655 7.21 6.40 10.44
C GLN A 655 7.36 5.25 11.45
N GLU A 656 6.78 4.08 11.15
CA GLU A 656 6.90 2.89 11.97
C GLU A 656 8.34 2.36 12.04
N CYS A 657 9.01 2.15 10.90
CA CYS A 657 10.38 1.65 10.87
C CYS A 657 11.37 2.60 11.57
N VAL A 658 11.27 3.91 11.32
CA VAL A 658 12.11 4.93 11.97
C VAL A 658 11.88 4.97 13.48
N SER A 659 10.64 4.87 13.94
CA SER A 659 10.31 4.85 15.37
C SER A 659 10.66 3.50 16.03
N PHE A 660 10.57 2.39 15.30
CA PHE A 660 10.94 1.06 15.77
C PHE A 660 12.44 1.00 16.08
N VAL A 661 13.29 1.38 15.12
CA VAL A 661 14.75 1.45 15.28
C VAL A 661 15.18 2.54 16.25
N GLY A 662 14.54 3.71 16.20
CA GLY A 662 14.86 4.86 17.04
C GLY A 662 16.16 5.57 16.63
N VAL A 663 16.20 6.90 16.77
CA VAL A 663 17.25 7.75 16.18
C VAL A 663 18.08 8.47 17.26
N ASP A 664 19.39 8.56 17.07
CA ASP A 664 20.24 9.43 17.92
C ASP A 664 20.06 10.89 17.48
N ILE A 665 19.46 11.71 18.35
CA ILE A 665 19.04 13.08 18.00
C ILE A 665 20.22 14.03 17.75
N ASN A 666 21.43 13.69 18.23
CA ASN A 666 22.61 14.53 18.05
C ASN A 666 23.23 14.37 16.65
N ILE A 667 23.07 13.20 16.02
CA ILE A 667 23.64 12.89 14.69
C ILE A 667 22.58 12.71 13.58
N CYS A 668 21.31 12.49 13.92
CA CYS A 668 20.23 12.26 12.96
C CYS A 668 20.06 13.45 11.99
N SER A 669 19.80 13.17 10.71
CA SER A 669 19.48 14.20 9.72
C SER A 669 18.07 14.78 9.94
N GLU A 670 17.83 16.02 9.47
CA GLU A 670 16.49 16.63 9.43
C GLU A 670 15.46 15.72 8.73
N THR A 671 15.90 15.02 7.68
CA THR A 671 15.08 14.11 6.88
C THR A 671 14.72 12.85 7.65
N LEU A 672 15.66 12.14 8.28
CA LEU A 672 15.32 10.97 9.10
C LEU A 672 14.48 11.37 10.33
N MET A 673 14.77 12.53 10.93
CA MET A 673 14.08 13.04 12.12
C MET A 673 12.61 13.41 11.86
N ARG A 674 12.25 13.88 10.65
CA ARG A 674 10.85 14.23 10.30
C ARG A 674 9.89 13.03 10.31
N HIS A 675 10.43 11.81 10.35
CA HIS A 675 9.68 10.54 10.37
C HIS A 675 9.62 9.86 11.76
N VAL A 676 10.20 10.44 12.81
CA VAL A 676 9.99 9.93 14.18
C VAL A 676 8.56 10.24 14.61
N ALA A 677 7.87 9.26 15.21
CA ALA A 677 6.53 9.46 15.74
C ALA A 677 6.45 10.66 16.71
N GLY A 678 5.44 11.52 16.52
CA GLY A 678 5.28 12.78 17.24
C GLY A 678 6.04 13.99 16.67
N LEU A 679 7.04 13.77 15.81
CA LEU A 679 7.75 14.83 15.09
C LEU A 679 7.12 15.10 13.71
N ASN A 680 7.57 16.18 13.08
CA ASN A 680 7.23 16.58 11.71
C ASN A 680 8.34 17.50 11.16
N ALA A 681 8.26 17.94 9.91
CA ALA A 681 9.29 18.78 9.28
C ALA A 681 9.50 20.17 9.95
N GLY A 682 8.55 20.67 10.73
CA GLY A 682 8.72 21.91 11.51
C GLY A 682 9.47 21.66 12.83
N ARG A 683 9.07 20.59 13.56
CA ARG A 683 9.72 20.16 14.80
C ARG A 683 11.15 19.67 14.56
N ALA A 684 11.38 18.92 13.47
CA ALA A 684 12.71 18.44 13.10
C ALA A 684 13.69 19.59 12.87
N ARG A 685 13.31 20.61 12.09
CA ARG A 685 14.12 21.85 11.93
C ARG A 685 14.35 22.56 13.26
N SER A 686 13.31 22.71 14.09
CA SER A 686 13.43 23.35 15.41
C SER A 686 14.41 22.61 16.35
N ILE A 687 14.52 21.28 16.25
CA ILE A 687 15.49 20.48 17.01
C ILE A 687 16.91 20.63 16.45
N VAL A 688 17.07 20.67 15.12
CA VAL A 688 18.35 20.89 14.43
C VAL A 688 18.90 22.30 14.76
N GLU A 689 18.08 23.34 14.61
CA GLU A 689 18.38 24.72 15.02
C GLU A 689 18.75 24.81 16.51
N TRP A 690 18.14 23.99 17.39
CA TRP A 690 18.45 23.96 18.80
C TRP A 690 19.83 23.36 19.07
N ARG A 691 20.18 22.19 18.50
CA ARG A 691 21.48 21.55 18.74
C ARG A 691 22.65 22.33 18.13
N GLU A 692 22.44 22.96 16.97
CA GLU A 692 23.44 23.83 16.34
C GLU A 692 23.74 25.07 17.18
N LYS A 693 22.75 25.59 17.92
CA LYS A 693 22.86 26.79 18.75
C LYS A 693 23.30 26.54 20.20
N ASN A 694 22.92 25.41 20.79
CA ASN A 694 23.13 25.12 22.22
C ASN A 694 24.12 23.97 22.47
N GLY A 695 24.63 23.32 21.43
CA GLY A 695 25.42 22.10 21.53
C GLY A 695 24.56 20.82 21.57
N PRO A 696 25.18 19.64 21.72
CA PRO A 696 24.46 18.36 21.74
C PRO A 696 23.50 18.27 22.95
N PHE A 697 22.36 17.61 22.74
CA PHE A 697 21.47 17.21 23.82
C PHE A 697 22.19 16.22 24.73
N LEU A 698 22.19 16.50 26.04
CA LEU A 698 22.78 15.65 27.08
C LEU A 698 21.78 14.62 27.59
N ASN A 699 20.49 15.00 27.63
CA ASN A 699 19.40 14.12 28.04
C ASN A 699 18.08 14.44 27.31
N ARG A 700 17.13 13.52 27.35
CA ARG A 700 15.82 13.64 26.69
C ARG A 700 15.02 14.82 27.24
N GLU A 701 15.17 15.20 28.51
CA GLU A 701 14.40 16.29 29.09
C GLU A 701 14.66 17.64 28.42
N GLN A 702 15.89 17.88 27.95
CA GLN A 702 16.24 19.09 27.20
C GLN A 702 15.43 19.27 25.90
N LEU A 703 14.83 18.22 25.33
CA LEU A 703 13.89 18.33 24.21
C LEU A 703 12.67 19.22 24.56
N LYS A 704 12.28 19.29 25.84
CA LYS A 704 11.20 20.17 26.33
C LYS A 704 11.52 21.66 26.20
N LEU A 705 12.78 22.03 25.95
CA LEU A 705 13.22 23.40 25.69
C LEU A 705 13.12 23.78 24.20
N VAL A 706 12.81 22.84 23.31
CA VAL A 706 12.72 23.09 21.86
C VAL A 706 11.38 23.76 21.52
N LYS A 707 11.47 24.90 20.81
CA LYS A 707 10.29 25.65 20.34
C LYS A 707 9.38 24.74 19.51
N GLY A 708 8.10 24.67 19.86
CA GLY A 708 7.09 23.87 19.14
C GLY A 708 7.02 22.38 19.52
N LEU A 709 7.85 21.91 20.46
CA LEU A 709 7.73 20.55 21.03
C LEU A 709 6.88 20.57 22.31
N GLY A 710 5.55 20.48 22.14
CA GLY A 710 4.62 20.45 23.28
C GLY A 710 4.69 19.13 24.08
N PRO A 711 4.13 19.06 25.30
CA PRO A 711 4.20 17.87 26.16
C PRO A 711 3.69 16.58 25.51
N LYS A 712 2.63 16.66 24.69
CA LYS A 712 2.09 15.53 23.92
C LYS A 712 3.08 15.07 22.84
N SER A 713 3.72 16.00 22.13
CA SER A 713 4.75 15.70 21.14
C SER A 713 5.97 15.04 21.78
N PHE A 714 6.41 15.55 22.94
CA PHE A 714 7.45 14.93 23.75
C PHE A 714 7.08 13.50 24.17
N GLN A 715 5.87 13.27 24.68
CA GLN A 715 5.39 11.91 25.01
C GLN A 715 5.36 11.00 23.77
N GLN A 716 4.96 11.50 22.61
CA GLN A 716 4.94 10.68 21.39
C GLN A 716 6.34 10.32 20.87
N CYS A 717 7.35 11.18 21.06
CA CYS A 717 8.68 10.98 20.47
C CYS A 717 9.77 10.47 21.43
N ALA A 718 9.68 10.72 22.74
CA ALA A 718 10.85 10.64 23.62
C ALA A 718 11.48 9.25 23.72
N GLY A 719 10.68 8.17 23.77
CA GLY A 719 11.20 6.80 23.81
C GLY A 719 11.77 6.29 22.48
N PHE A 720 11.53 7.00 21.38
CA PHE A 720 12.11 6.74 20.05
C PHE A 720 13.38 7.56 19.78
N VAL A 721 13.65 8.58 20.61
CA VAL A 721 14.85 9.41 20.55
C VAL A 721 15.91 8.83 21.46
N ARG A 722 17.10 8.55 20.94
CA ARG A 722 18.28 8.11 21.70
C ARG A 722 19.29 9.24 21.84
N ILE A 723 20.12 9.17 22.87
CA ILE A 723 21.27 10.06 23.08
C ILE A 723 22.47 9.18 23.46
N ASN A 724 23.43 9.03 22.56
CA ASN A 724 24.61 8.20 22.81
C ASN A 724 25.76 9.03 23.44
N PRO A 725 26.41 8.53 24.51
CA PRO A 725 27.58 9.19 25.10
C PRO A 725 28.74 9.40 24.12
N GLU A 726 28.92 8.53 23.14
CA GLU A 726 29.91 8.73 22.07
C GLU A 726 29.64 10.00 21.24
N SER A 727 28.38 10.26 20.89
CA SER A 727 27.98 11.43 20.12
C SER A 727 28.27 12.73 20.89
N ILE A 728 28.15 12.70 22.22
CA ILE A 728 28.56 13.80 23.10
C ILE A 728 30.09 13.91 23.15
N ARG A 729 30.81 12.80 23.40
CA ARG A 729 32.28 12.77 23.48
C ARG A 729 32.95 13.27 22.19
N ARG A 730 32.47 12.85 21.01
CA ARG A 730 33.01 13.30 19.71
C ARG A 730 32.90 14.81 19.53
N TYR A 731 31.83 15.44 20.02
CA TYR A 731 31.70 16.89 20.02
C TYR A 731 32.76 17.55 20.94
N CYS A 732 32.92 17.05 22.16
CA CYS A 732 33.91 17.56 23.12
C CYS A 732 35.37 17.43 22.62
N TYR A 733 35.74 16.32 21.99
CA TYR A 733 37.08 16.14 21.42
C TYR A 733 37.29 16.91 20.09
N GLY A 734 36.23 17.14 19.31
CA GLY A 734 36.29 17.95 18.08
C GLY A 734 36.49 19.44 18.33
N SER A 735 36.08 19.95 19.50
CA SER A 735 36.40 21.30 19.98
C SER A 735 37.71 21.30 20.76
N GLY A 736 38.84 21.34 20.03
CA GLY A 736 40.19 21.03 20.52
C GLY A 736 40.60 21.68 21.86
N GLY A 737 40.46 20.90 22.93
CA GLY A 737 40.98 21.18 24.27
C GLY A 737 41.52 19.89 24.90
N SER A 738 42.56 20.01 25.72
CA SER A 738 43.17 18.86 26.40
C SER A 738 42.20 18.20 27.37
N ALA A 739 42.32 16.88 27.52
CA ALA A 739 41.49 16.06 28.40
C ALA A 739 41.87 16.22 29.89
N ASP A 740 41.95 17.46 30.37
CA ASP A 740 42.11 17.77 31.79
C ASP A 740 41.62 19.19 32.13
N SER A 741 40.30 19.34 32.28
CA SER A 741 39.68 20.36 33.15
C SER A 741 38.17 20.14 33.31
N THR A 742 37.66 20.29 34.53
CA THR A 742 36.22 20.30 34.84
C THR A 742 35.59 21.65 34.48
N ALA A 743 35.61 21.99 33.19
CA ALA A 743 35.11 23.27 32.65
C ALA A 743 33.57 23.37 32.75
N ALA A 744 33.07 23.90 33.86
CA ALA A 744 31.65 24.11 34.09
C ALA A 744 31.03 25.05 33.03
N VAL A 745 30.05 24.55 32.29
CA VAL A 745 29.33 25.31 31.25
C VAL A 745 28.58 26.48 31.88
N LYS A 746 29.07 27.72 31.66
CA LYS A 746 28.44 28.94 32.18
C LYS A 746 27.09 29.18 31.46
N PRO A 747 25.95 29.26 32.18
CA PRO A 747 24.65 29.49 31.57
C PRO A 747 24.48 30.95 31.12
N ALA A 748 24.07 31.17 29.87
CA ALA A 748 23.79 32.49 29.31
C ALA A 748 22.47 33.07 29.86
N ALA A 749 22.51 33.65 31.06
CA ALA A 749 21.34 34.15 31.76
C ALA A 749 20.74 35.43 31.12
N LYS A 750 19.66 35.27 30.33
CA LYS A 750 18.70 36.37 30.04
C LYS A 750 17.41 36.14 30.82
N LYS A 751 17.11 37.04 31.78
CA LYS A 751 15.90 37.00 32.60
C LYS A 751 14.65 37.26 31.74
N SER A 752 13.74 36.30 31.68
CA SER A 752 12.32 36.51 31.34
C SER A 752 11.44 35.97 32.49
N LYS A 753 10.25 36.54 32.68
CA LYS A 753 9.43 36.26 33.87
C LYS A 753 8.88 34.82 33.85
N ALA A 754 9.11 34.08 34.94
CA ALA A 754 8.86 32.66 35.01
C ALA A 754 7.37 32.28 35.12
N LYS A 755 7.01 31.13 34.53
CA LYS A 755 5.75 30.43 34.80
C LYS A 755 6.02 28.92 34.90
N THR A 756 6.36 28.48 36.12
CA THR A 756 6.41 27.08 36.56
C THR A 756 7.22 26.11 35.69
N SER A 757 8.51 26.39 35.46
CA SER A 757 9.45 25.43 34.87
C SER A 757 10.06 24.53 35.96
N SER A 758 9.90 23.21 35.83
CA SER A 758 10.70 22.22 36.56
C SER A 758 12.19 22.38 36.20
N SER A 759 13.09 22.23 37.17
CA SER A 759 14.54 22.24 36.93
C SER A 759 14.96 21.02 36.12
N ILE A 760 15.11 21.18 34.81
CA ILE A 760 15.66 20.17 33.90
C ILE A 760 17.12 19.91 34.30
N SER A 761 17.51 18.64 34.41
CA SER A 761 18.89 18.27 34.72
C SER A 761 19.84 18.59 33.56
N ASN A 762 21.08 18.97 33.88
CA ASN A 762 22.15 19.18 32.89
C ASN A 762 23.18 18.04 32.91
N HIS A 763 22.79 16.85 33.38
CA HIS A 763 23.63 15.66 33.39
C HIS A 763 23.09 14.63 32.39
N PRO A 764 23.96 13.81 31.76
CA PRO A 764 23.51 12.67 30.96
C PRO A 764 22.76 11.65 31.80
N ASN A 765 21.76 11.01 31.21
CA ASN A 765 21.02 9.91 31.82
C ASN A 765 21.29 8.61 31.02
N PRO A 766 21.89 7.56 31.62
CA PRO A 766 22.17 6.31 30.90
C PRO A 766 20.94 5.70 30.21
N LEU A 767 19.74 5.84 30.80
CA LEU A 767 18.49 5.31 30.25
C LEU A 767 18.05 5.98 28.94
N ASP A 768 18.61 7.14 28.58
CA ASP A 768 18.29 7.85 27.33
C ASP A 768 18.91 7.18 26.08
N GLN A 769 19.81 6.21 26.27
CA GLN A 769 20.31 5.32 25.21
C GLN A 769 19.30 4.22 24.83
N THR A 770 18.45 3.84 25.78
CA THR A 770 17.59 2.64 25.72
C THR A 770 16.26 2.92 25.01
N CYS A 771 15.48 1.88 24.70
CA CYS A 771 14.11 2.03 24.22
C CYS A 771 13.05 2.28 25.33
N ILE A 772 13.47 2.37 26.60
CA ILE A 772 12.60 2.63 27.75
C ILE A 772 12.06 4.06 27.65
N HIS A 773 10.74 4.23 27.76
CA HIS A 773 10.13 5.56 27.75
C HIS A 773 10.38 6.31 29.07
N PRO A 774 10.61 7.64 29.08
CA PRO A 774 10.80 8.41 30.31
C PRO A 774 9.67 8.30 31.35
N GLU A 775 8.43 7.99 30.93
CA GLU A 775 7.32 7.74 31.87
C GLU A 775 7.51 6.46 32.71
N SER A 776 8.40 5.55 32.28
CA SER A 776 8.71 4.28 32.93
C SER A 776 10.03 4.28 33.72
N TYR A 777 10.78 5.40 33.77
CA TYR A 777 12.07 5.46 34.48
C TYR A 777 11.97 5.14 35.97
N GLY A 778 10.91 5.61 36.64
CA GLY A 778 10.63 5.24 38.05
C GLY A 778 10.26 3.76 38.25
N ILE A 779 9.95 3.01 37.18
CA ILE A 779 9.75 1.56 37.21
C ILE A 779 11.10 0.86 36.99
N ALA A 780 11.86 1.29 35.97
CA ALA A 780 13.19 0.74 35.65
C ALA A 780 14.18 0.86 36.82
N MET A 781 14.22 2.01 37.50
CA MET A 781 15.08 2.19 38.69
C MET A 781 14.70 1.26 39.84
N ARG A 782 13.40 1.06 40.12
CA ARG A 782 12.94 0.13 41.16
C ARG A 782 13.27 -1.32 40.82
N PHE A 783 13.19 -1.70 39.54
CA PHE A 783 13.60 -3.03 39.07
C PHE A 783 15.12 -3.25 39.21
N LEU A 784 15.95 -2.27 38.82
CA LEU A 784 17.41 -2.32 39.00
C LEU A 784 17.79 -2.51 40.48
N SER A 785 17.21 -1.74 41.39
CA SER A 785 17.43 -1.89 42.84
C SER A 785 16.97 -3.25 43.36
N GLN A 786 15.91 -3.84 42.80
CA GLN A 786 15.41 -5.16 43.19
C GLN A 786 16.33 -6.31 42.76
N ILE A 787 17.07 -6.17 41.66
CA ILE A 787 18.00 -7.20 41.15
C ILE A 787 19.46 -6.99 41.60
N GLY A 788 19.78 -5.85 42.23
CA GLY A 788 21.13 -5.51 42.69
C GLY A 788 22.05 -4.98 41.59
N GLY A 789 21.50 -4.34 40.55
CA GLY A 789 22.25 -3.77 39.42
C GLY A 789 22.34 -2.23 39.48
N SER A 790 23.44 -1.66 38.95
CA SER A 790 23.61 -0.22 38.76
C SER A 790 23.32 0.22 37.32
N LEU A 791 23.05 1.52 37.13
CA LEU A 791 22.98 2.16 35.81
C LEU A 791 24.32 2.12 35.05
N ASP A 792 25.44 2.04 35.76
CA ASP A 792 26.78 1.97 35.16
C ASP A 792 27.04 0.61 34.47
N GLN A 793 26.23 -0.41 34.80
CA GLN A 793 26.29 -1.76 34.24
C GLN A 793 25.31 -1.95 33.06
N LEU A 794 24.74 -0.87 32.51
CA LEU A 794 23.76 -0.92 31.43
C LEU A 794 24.29 -1.70 30.21
N GLY A 795 23.59 -2.78 29.84
CA GLY A 795 24.00 -3.66 28.74
C GLY A 795 25.22 -4.54 29.02
N SER A 796 25.70 -4.62 30.27
CA SER A 796 26.81 -5.51 30.65
C SER A 796 26.37 -6.98 30.78
N ALA A 797 27.31 -7.91 30.69
CA ALA A 797 27.04 -9.34 30.83
C ALA A 797 26.53 -9.70 32.25
N GLU A 798 27.06 -9.02 33.26
CA GLU A 798 26.70 -9.19 34.67
C GLU A 798 25.26 -8.73 34.92
N LEU A 799 24.89 -7.53 34.46
CA LEU A 799 23.53 -7.02 34.59
C LEU A 799 22.54 -7.92 33.83
N ARG A 800 22.92 -8.37 32.63
CA ARG A 800 22.11 -9.33 31.86
C ARG A 800 21.90 -10.64 32.63
N GLN A 801 22.94 -11.20 33.25
CA GLN A 801 22.81 -12.41 34.06
C GLN A 801 21.94 -12.19 35.32
N GLN A 802 22.03 -11.03 35.97
CA GLN A 802 21.15 -10.65 37.08
C GLN A 802 19.68 -10.59 36.65
N VAL A 803 19.39 -9.92 35.53
CA VAL A 803 18.04 -9.80 34.94
C VAL A 803 17.49 -11.18 34.58
N GLU A 804 18.22 -11.98 33.79
CA GLU A 804 17.79 -13.32 33.39
C GLU A 804 17.56 -14.25 34.59
N SER A 805 18.39 -14.13 35.65
CA SER A 805 18.23 -14.90 36.89
C SER A 805 17.00 -14.46 37.70
N SER A 806 16.68 -13.17 37.72
CA SER A 806 15.50 -12.64 38.42
C SER A 806 14.20 -13.06 37.73
N VAL A 807 14.12 -12.88 36.41
CA VAL A 807 12.97 -13.28 35.59
C VAL A 807 12.74 -14.80 35.68
N ARG A 808 13.80 -15.62 35.63
CA ARG A 808 13.72 -17.08 35.79
C ARG A 808 13.22 -17.50 37.19
N ARG A 809 13.53 -16.74 38.24
CA ARG A 809 13.15 -17.06 39.63
C ARG A 809 11.70 -16.74 39.95
N SER A 810 11.19 -15.62 39.42
CA SER A 810 9.89 -15.06 39.85
C SER A 810 8.81 -15.01 38.76
N GLY A 811 9.18 -15.17 37.49
CA GLY A 811 8.28 -14.93 36.36
C GLY A 811 8.08 -13.43 36.07
N LEU A 812 7.86 -13.09 34.80
CA LEU A 812 7.73 -11.71 34.35
C LEU A 812 6.45 -11.05 34.90
N GLU A 813 5.36 -11.80 34.93
CA GLU A 813 4.02 -11.35 35.33
C GLU A 813 3.97 -10.97 36.81
N ALA A 814 4.60 -11.77 37.69
CA ALA A 814 4.63 -11.49 39.12
C ALA A 814 5.55 -10.30 39.46
N LEU A 815 6.70 -10.19 38.78
CA LEU A 815 7.57 -9.01 38.89
C LEU A 815 6.85 -7.74 38.40
N ALA A 816 6.07 -7.83 37.32
CA ALA A 816 5.28 -6.72 36.81
C ALA A 816 4.19 -6.28 37.81
N GLN A 817 3.46 -7.23 38.41
CA GLN A 817 2.49 -6.95 39.46
C GLN A 817 3.14 -6.27 40.68
N TYR A 818 4.26 -6.81 41.18
CA TYR A 818 5.02 -6.22 42.30
C TYR A 818 5.47 -4.78 42.01
N LEU A 819 6.01 -4.53 40.82
CA LEU A 819 6.45 -3.20 40.39
C LEU A 819 5.29 -2.24 40.04
N ASN A 820 4.05 -2.72 40.05
CA ASN A 820 2.82 -2.00 39.66
C ASN A 820 2.86 -1.55 38.18
N THR A 821 3.14 -2.49 37.27
CA THR A 821 3.27 -2.28 35.83
C THR A 821 2.65 -3.44 35.02
N SER A 822 2.54 -3.30 33.69
CA SER A 822 2.20 -4.42 32.80
C SER A 822 3.42 -5.28 32.48
N ALA A 823 3.20 -6.54 32.09
CA ALA A 823 4.28 -7.47 31.70
C ALA A 823 5.02 -7.00 30.44
N GLU A 824 4.32 -6.40 29.48
CA GLU A 824 4.91 -5.83 28.25
C GLU A 824 5.80 -4.63 28.57
N THR A 825 5.36 -3.79 29.51
CA THR A 825 6.13 -2.63 29.96
C THR A 825 7.36 -3.07 30.73
N LEU A 826 7.28 -4.15 31.53
CA LEU A 826 8.44 -4.74 32.18
C LEU A 826 9.37 -5.43 31.18
N GLN A 827 8.86 -6.12 30.15
CA GLN A 827 9.67 -6.69 29.09
C GLN A 827 10.46 -5.59 28.35
N LEU A 828 9.82 -4.46 28.02
CA LEU A 828 10.51 -3.35 27.38
C LEU A 828 11.60 -2.71 28.28
N ILE A 829 11.44 -2.78 29.60
CA ILE A 829 12.47 -2.41 30.58
C ILE A 829 13.60 -3.45 30.60
N VAL A 830 13.28 -4.75 30.63
CA VAL A 830 14.25 -5.86 30.55
C VAL A 830 15.08 -5.77 29.27
N ASP A 831 14.43 -5.62 28.12
CA ASP A 831 15.05 -5.44 26.81
C ASP A 831 15.98 -4.21 26.84
N GLY A 832 15.46 -3.05 27.29
CA GLY A 832 16.21 -1.80 27.31
C GLY A 832 17.40 -1.78 28.27
N LEU A 833 17.37 -2.56 29.36
CA LEU A 833 18.48 -2.67 30.33
C LEU A 833 19.55 -3.68 29.91
N THR A 834 19.18 -4.70 29.13
CA THR A 834 20.08 -5.79 28.70
C THR A 834 20.66 -5.62 27.30
N GLN A 835 20.17 -4.66 26.52
CA GLN A 835 20.75 -4.26 25.24
C GLN A 835 22.13 -3.58 25.44
N PRO A 836 23.17 -3.96 24.67
CA PRO A 836 24.49 -3.36 24.78
C PRO A 836 24.51 -1.89 24.30
N PRO A 837 25.48 -1.08 24.73
CA PRO A 837 25.66 0.28 24.22
C PRO A 837 25.73 0.32 22.69
N GLY A 838 24.97 1.24 22.08
CA GLY A 838 24.91 1.39 20.62
C GLY A 838 24.13 0.30 19.86
N PHE A 839 23.41 -0.59 20.55
CA PHE A 839 22.61 -1.65 19.91
C PHE A 839 21.70 -1.14 18.79
N ASP A 840 21.67 -1.84 17.66
CA ASP A 840 20.76 -1.58 16.55
C ASP A 840 19.92 -2.83 16.32
N ILE A 841 18.60 -2.71 16.50
CA ILE A 841 17.66 -3.84 16.43
C ILE A 841 17.60 -4.50 15.05
N ARG A 842 18.26 -3.91 14.03
CA ARG A 842 18.42 -4.48 12.69
C ARG A 842 19.53 -5.52 12.60
N GLN A 843 20.29 -5.79 13.67
CA GLN A 843 21.27 -6.89 13.72
C GLN A 843 20.60 -8.25 13.44
N ASP A 844 19.36 -8.44 13.92
CA ASP A 844 18.53 -9.64 13.73
C ASP A 844 17.75 -9.64 12.39
N PHE A 845 18.03 -8.70 11.47
CA PHE A 845 17.36 -8.55 10.19
C PHE A 845 18.28 -8.87 9.00
N GLU A 846 17.68 -8.99 7.81
CA GLU A 846 18.37 -9.28 6.56
C GLU A 846 19.60 -8.39 6.34
N GLN A 847 20.77 -9.04 6.29
CA GLN A 847 22.06 -8.40 6.02
C GLN A 847 22.31 -8.30 4.49
N ALA A 848 23.31 -7.53 4.07
CA ALA A 848 23.72 -7.49 2.67
C ALA A 848 24.49 -8.77 2.30
N ASP A 849 24.07 -9.48 1.24
CA ASP A 849 24.74 -10.69 0.76
C ASP A 849 25.99 -10.31 -0.08
N PHE A 850 27.17 -10.43 0.52
CA PHE A 850 28.45 -10.20 -0.14
C PHE A 850 28.93 -11.43 -0.90
N LYS A 851 29.30 -11.24 -2.17
CA LYS A 851 29.81 -12.27 -3.09
C LYS A 851 31.34 -12.13 -3.29
N GLN A 852 31.99 -13.25 -3.62
CA GLN A 852 33.41 -13.33 -3.98
C GLN A 852 33.73 -14.11 -5.27
N GLY A 853 32.80 -14.86 -5.91
CA GLY A 853 33.20 -15.63 -7.11
C GLY A 853 32.20 -16.50 -7.91
N ILE A 854 30.88 -16.46 -7.65
CA ILE A 854 29.87 -17.14 -8.51
C ILE A 854 29.09 -16.07 -9.28
N VAL A 855 28.97 -16.21 -10.60
CA VAL A 855 28.57 -15.08 -11.47
C VAL A 855 27.80 -15.44 -12.74
N SER A 856 27.79 -16.70 -13.21
CA SER A 856 27.13 -17.05 -14.49
C SER A 856 26.23 -18.28 -14.40
N MET A 857 25.25 -18.35 -15.31
CA MET A 857 24.39 -19.53 -15.46
C MET A 857 25.16 -20.75 -16.00
N GLY A 858 26.31 -20.53 -16.67
CA GLY A 858 27.17 -21.60 -17.19
C GLY A 858 28.01 -22.30 -16.11
N ASP A 859 28.13 -21.73 -14.91
CA ASP A 859 28.77 -22.38 -13.76
C ASP A 859 27.82 -23.38 -13.05
N LEU A 860 26.52 -23.39 -13.41
CA LEU A 860 25.50 -24.23 -12.79
C LEU A 860 25.46 -25.64 -13.40
N HIS A 861 25.21 -26.61 -12.53
CA HIS A 861 24.97 -28.01 -12.89
C HIS A 861 23.84 -28.58 -12.02
N GLU A 862 23.14 -29.61 -12.51
CA GLU A 862 22.10 -30.29 -11.75
C GLU A 862 22.65 -30.89 -10.45
N GLY A 863 21.86 -30.87 -9.39
CA GLY A 863 22.26 -31.32 -8.06
C GLY A 863 23.07 -30.30 -7.25
N MET A 864 23.63 -29.26 -7.87
CA MET A 864 24.39 -28.20 -7.19
C MET A 864 23.55 -27.55 -6.07
N VAL A 865 24.13 -27.41 -4.88
CA VAL A 865 23.50 -26.73 -3.74
C VAL A 865 24.06 -25.33 -3.62
N LEU A 866 23.17 -24.34 -3.52
CA LEU A 866 23.49 -22.92 -3.44
C LEU A 866 22.64 -22.24 -2.36
N THR A 867 23.15 -21.12 -1.84
CA THR A 867 22.34 -20.18 -1.06
C THR A 867 21.83 -19.08 -1.97
N GLY A 868 20.55 -18.72 -1.84
CA GLY A 868 19.94 -17.63 -2.59
C GLY A 868 18.97 -16.82 -1.74
N ARG A 869 18.45 -15.74 -2.30
CA ARG A 869 17.46 -14.85 -1.67
C ARG A 869 16.19 -14.83 -2.50
N VAL A 870 15.03 -15.01 -1.85
CA VAL A 870 13.72 -14.88 -2.52
C VAL A 870 13.51 -13.43 -2.96
N GLU A 871 13.52 -13.15 -4.26
CA GLU A 871 13.24 -11.81 -4.79
C GLU A 871 11.74 -11.50 -4.74
N ASN A 872 10.91 -12.47 -5.11
CA ASN A 872 9.48 -12.29 -5.31
C ASN A 872 8.71 -13.60 -5.16
N THR A 873 7.44 -13.52 -4.80
CA THR A 873 6.59 -14.69 -4.48
C THR A 873 5.27 -14.63 -5.24
N ALA A 874 4.95 -15.71 -5.95
CA ALA A 874 3.74 -15.84 -6.76
C ALA A 874 2.91 -17.05 -6.30
N LEU A 875 1.64 -17.09 -6.70
CA LEU A 875 0.71 -18.16 -6.33
C LEU A 875 1.15 -19.57 -6.80
N PHE A 876 2.07 -19.64 -7.77
CA PHE A 876 2.63 -20.85 -8.35
C PHE A 876 4.05 -21.21 -7.86
N GLY A 877 4.72 -20.35 -7.09
CA GLY A 877 6.11 -20.57 -6.66
C GLY A 877 6.83 -19.30 -6.20
N ALA A 878 8.07 -19.45 -5.75
CA ALA A 878 8.94 -18.34 -5.32
C ALA A 878 10.12 -18.18 -6.30
N PHE A 879 10.44 -16.93 -6.65
CA PHE A 879 11.61 -16.59 -7.47
C PHE A 879 12.78 -16.24 -6.55
N VAL A 880 13.95 -16.85 -6.80
CA VAL A 880 15.13 -16.78 -5.95
C VAL A 880 16.34 -16.37 -6.77
N ASP A 881 16.99 -15.26 -6.42
CA ASP A 881 18.33 -14.98 -6.92
C ASP A 881 19.33 -15.90 -6.22
N ILE A 882 20.04 -16.69 -7.01
CA ILE A 882 21.17 -17.55 -6.59
C ILE A 882 22.52 -16.96 -7.01
N GLY A 883 22.52 -15.71 -7.47
CA GLY A 883 23.70 -14.91 -7.78
C GLY A 883 24.16 -14.93 -9.23
N VAL A 884 23.42 -15.55 -10.15
CA VAL A 884 23.79 -15.76 -11.57
C VAL A 884 23.13 -14.79 -12.56
N GLY A 885 22.64 -13.64 -12.07
CA GLY A 885 21.97 -12.62 -12.89
C GLY A 885 20.58 -12.99 -13.42
N ARG A 886 20.04 -14.14 -13.02
CA ARG A 886 18.70 -14.63 -13.35
C ARG A 886 18.13 -15.44 -12.19
N SER A 887 16.97 -15.04 -11.68
CA SER A 887 16.30 -15.76 -10.60
C SER A 887 15.77 -17.12 -11.06
N GLY A 888 16.08 -18.15 -10.28
CA GLY A 888 15.49 -19.48 -10.43
C GLY A 888 14.10 -19.54 -9.80
N LEU A 889 13.22 -20.35 -10.37
CA LEU A 889 11.89 -20.59 -9.81
C LEU A 889 11.94 -21.82 -8.90
N ILE A 890 11.39 -21.70 -7.69
CA ILE A 890 10.94 -22.82 -6.86
C ILE A 890 9.43 -23.00 -7.11
N PRO A 891 8.99 -23.97 -7.95
CA PRO A 891 7.59 -24.31 -8.08
C PRO A 891 6.96 -24.69 -6.72
N LYS A 892 5.70 -24.28 -6.48
CA LYS A 892 4.99 -24.47 -5.20
C LYS A 892 5.03 -25.90 -4.64
N ARG A 893 5.09 -26.93 -5.50
CA ARG A 893 5.20 -28.35 -5.11
C ARG A 893 6.46 -28.68 -4.29
N TYR A 894 7.51 -27.86 -4.40
CA TYR A 894 8.77 -28.03 -3.68
C TYR A 894 8.82 -27.29 -2.33
N ILE A 895 7.83 -26.44 -2.05
CA ILE A 895 7.71 -25.66 -0.80
C ILE A 895 6.82 -26.44 0.19
N THR A 896 7.39 -27.48 0.82
CA THR A 896 6.66 -28.34 1.78
C THR A 896 6.70 -27.79 3.22
N LEU A 897 5.75 -28.20 4.07
CA LEU A 897 5.68 -27.77 5.47
C LEU A 897 6.92 -28.15 6.29
N GLU A 898 7.53 -29.29 5.97
CA GLU A 898 8.73 -29.81 6.64
C GLU A 898 9.92 -28.87 6.44
N LYS A 899 10.11 -28.41 5.19
CA LYS A 899 11.17 -27.48 4.75
C LYS A 899 10.99 -26.04 5.27
N LEU A 900 9.83 -25.72 5.86
CA LEU A 900 9.51 -24.41 6.44
C LEU A 900 9.71 -24.37 7.97
N PRO A 901 10.22 -23.25 8.54
CA PRO A 901 10.35 -23.07 9.98
C PRO A 901 9.02 -23.22 10.73
N VAL A 902 9.08 -23.82 11.92
CA VAL A 902 7.92 -24.13 12.78
C VAL A 902 7.01 -22.91 12.98
N ASP A 903 7.59 -21.74 13.16
CA ASP A 903 6.94 -20.45 13.39
C ASP A 903 6.06 -19.97 12.22
N LYS A 904 6.36 -20.44 11.00
CA LYS A 904 5.68 -20.09 9.75
C LYS A 904 4.65 -21.14 9.31
N ARG A 905 4.76 -22.40 9.78
CA ARG A 905 3.83 -23.52 9.46
C ARG A 905 2.35 -23.21 9.75
N ARG A 906 2.06 -22.18 10.58
CA ARG A 906 0.69 -21.75 10.94
C ARG A 906 0.13 -20.55 10.14
N ARG A 907 0.91 -19.87 9.28
CA ARG A 907 0.45 -18.59 8.66
C ARG A 907 0.33 -18.59 7.14
N SER A 908 1.20 -19.29 6.39
CA SER A 908 1.02 -19.48 4.94
C SER A 908 1.94 -20.58 4.39
N LEU A 909 1.45 -21.37 3.44
CA LEU A 909 2.23 -22.30 2.61
C LEU A 909 3.04 -21.55 1.53
N ALA A 910 3.87 -20.61 1.96
CA ALA A 910 4.64 -19.73 1.10
C ALA A 910 5.91 -19.26 1.81
N LEU A 911 7.01 -19.23 1.04
CA LEU A 911 8.14 -18.35 1.32
C LEU A 911 7.68 -16.89 1.17
N GLY A 912 8.39 -15.96 1.81
CA GLY A 912 8.25 -14.51 1.58
C GLY A 912 9.43 -13.94 0.79
N PRO A 913 9.29 -12.77 0.13
CA PRO A 913 10.42 -12.00 -0.39
C PRO A 913 11.44 -11.69 0.72
N GLY A 914 12.70 -11.46 0.35
CA GLY A 914 13.82 -11.20 1.26
C GLY A 914 14.39 -12.44 1.96
N GLU A 915 13.64 -13.55 2.03
CA GLU A 915 14.03 -14.73 2.78
C GLU A 915 15.24 -15.44 2.15
N ARG A 916 16.29 -15.68 2.96
CA ARG A 916 17.46 -16.46 2.57
C ARG A 916 17.10 -17.94 2.58
N VAL A 917 17.45 -18.64 1.51
CA VAL A 917 17.09 -20.05 1.29
C VAL A 917 18.30 -20.82 0.81
N GLU A 918 18.45 -22.05 1.31
CA GLU A 918 19.34 -23.03 0.70
C GLU A 918 18.51 -23.82 -0.32
N VAL A 919 19.01 -23.90 -1.55
CA VAL A 919 18.30 -24.44 -2.71
C VAL A 919 19.18 -25.42 -3.49
N ARG A 920 18.55 -26.38 -4.15
CA ARG A 920 19.21 -27.30 -5.08
C ARG A 920 18.81 -26.95 -6.51
N VAL A 921 19.78 -26.86 -7.41
CA VAL A 921 19.57 -26.76 -8.85
C VAL A 921 18.99 -28.09 -9.36
N MET A 922 17.80 -28.03 -9.96
CA MET A 922 17.07 -29.20 -10.46
C MET A 922 17.08 -29.34 -12.00
N ASP A 923 17.23 -28.22 -12.72
CA ASP A 923 17.24 -28.12 -14.19
C ASP A 923 17.75 -26.71 -14.58
N VAL A 924 18.52 -26.62 -15.67
CA VAL A 924 19.13 -25.38 -16.20
C VAL A 924 18.95 -25.30 -17.71
N ASP A 925 17.84 -24.71 -18.16
CA ASP A 925 17.56 -24.45 -19.57
C ASP A 925 18.30 -23.18 -20.03
N LEU A 926 19.56 -23.38 -20.44
CA LEU A 926 20.43 -22.35 -21.01
C LEU A 926 19.85 -21.72 -22.29
N GLN A 927 19.02 -22.45 -23.05
CA GLN A 927 18.42 -21.92 -24.28
C GLN A 927 17.27 -20.94 -24.00
N ARG A 928 16.55 -21.12 -22.89
CA ARG A 928 15.43 -20.24 -22.47
C ARG A 928 15.77 -19.32 -21.31
N ASN A 929 17.01 -19.33 -20.82
CA ASN A 929 17.45 -18.61 -19.62
C ASN A 929 16.54 -18.87 -18.40
N ARG A 930 16.36 -20.15 -18.05
CA ARG A 930 15.55 -20.62 -16.91
C ARG A 930 16.32 -21.56 -16.01
N ILE A 931 16.09 -21.43 -14.70
CA ILE A 931 16.65 -22.31 -13.67
C ILE A 931 15.50 -22.82 -12.82
N CYS A 932 15.42 -24.13 -12.62
CA CYS A 932 14.45 -24.77 -11.74
C CYS A 932 15.14 -25.12 -10.41
N LEU A 933 14.48 -24.83 -9.28
CA LEU A 933 15.04 -25.00 -7.94
C LEU A 933 14.12 -25.86 -7.06
N ASP A 934 14.72 -26.74 -6.26
CA ASP A 934 14.09 -27.31 -5.07
C ASP A 934 14.54 -26.52 -3.83
N LEU A 935 13.61 -26.27 -2.91
CA LEU A 935 13.94 -25.70 -1.60
C LEU A 935 14.58 -26.80 -0.75
N ILE A 936 15.73 -26.57 -0.12
CA ILE A 936 16.24 -27.48 0.91
C ILE A 936 15.70 -27.02 2.27
N ARG A 937 15.95 -25.75 2.62
CA ARG A 937 15.49 -25.13 3.87
C ARG A 937 15.52 -23.60 3.78
N VAL A 938 14.69 -22.96 4.58
CA VAL A 938 14.84 -21.52 4.87
C VAL A 938 15.99 -21.34 5.86
N LEU A 939 16.93 -20.47 5.53
CA LEU A 939 18.01 -20.06 6.44
C LEU A 939 17.49 -18.99 7.39
N ARG A 940 17.97 -19.00 8.63
CA ARG A 940 17.79 -17.91 9.59
C ARG A 940 18.96 -16.95 9.51
#